data_AF-A0A026WT53-F1
#
_entry.id   AF-A0A026WT53-F1
#
_cell.length_a   1.000
_cell.length_b   1.000
_cell.length_c   1.000
_cell.angle_alpha   90.00
_cell.angle_beta   90.00
_cell.angle_gamma   90.00
#
_symmetry.space_group_name_H-M   'P 1'
#
loop_
_entity.id
_entity.type
_entity.pdbx_description
1 polymer ?
#
loop_
_entity_poly.entity_id
_entity_poly.type
_entity_poly.pdbx_seq_one_letter_code
_entity_poly.pdbx_strand_id
1 'polypeptide(L)'
;MVDVENYPKSPNAHYNAPTLCLNERIWWWCTCTLVLLFMVTGGLGDYPVTNTKWGFIRGKWSWTVRNQTVANFLGIPYALPPVGNLRFKSPQRWNRVWMTDYDATFDREKCVQWDRYKSEIVGNEDCLYLNIFVPYIPDTSQEKLSVMVMVHGGGYNTGSSDSKLLAPDYLLDQKVILVTMNYRLNALGFFSTTNKISPGNYGLKDIQMALKWIQENIHSFKGNPRSVTLMGHSAGAGATHLLALSNKTEGLFHRYILHSGSALGSWTYHPTRTYRQYCLELARRVGCLPKIDDDIIMSNETTNETSVENYIADNDEDMMKCMTRINAREIIRMANSFRIWKDNPMCVFGPTLEDDSEDAVVTMPPLQIMKAGLFRDIPAIIQVVQDEGLLKSLVRKKQSNAENDFLKNFEEYLPPLLEYEPTIFNMSVLAGSIKDFYFKGNIMLNFKSNITDVLSDAVLIWPIYQALQYQLKKGNSSIYLSFFAYEGTFSYTFSSGIPIHYGISHGDDLNYLFPILNNKHQDQLLHNTENDIAMINIMTEMWTNFAKEGVPRAWQIPAWPDYRDHHEFMRFGIDISPDIVVQTDFLSNRMEFWEKLSANMSAESIEHDSFPLNPPPNTPPDAIASANVVGLTTHFLSLIIIFCFVYK
;
A
#
# COMPACT_ATOMS: atom_id res chain seq x y z
N MET A 1 -31.71 19.26 73.24
CA MET A 1 -32.57 19.08 74.44
C MET A 1 -33.97 18.83 73.89
N VAL A 2 -34.45 17.58 73.90
CA VAL A 2 -35.45 17.03 74.87
C VAL A 2 -36.84 17.61 74.53
N ASP A 3 -37.97 16.93 74.34
CA ASP A 3 -38.48 15.54 74.38
C ASP A 3 -39.94 15.61 73.81
N VAL A 4 -40.46 14.67 73.02
CA VAL A 4 -41.35 13.51 73.36
C VAL A 4 -42.86 13.86 73.64
N GLU A 5 -43.77 13.13 72.93
CA GLU A 5 -45.20 12.77 73.24
C GLU A 5 -46.34 13.83 73.20
N ASN A 6 -47.66 13.59 72.94
CA ASN A 6 -48.54 12.44 72.61
C ASN A 6 -49.98 12.92 72.20
N TYR A 7 -50.60 12.27 71.17
CA TYR A 7 -52.04 11.88 70.88
C TYR A 7 -53.28 12.83 71.04
N PRO A 8 -54.51 12.58 70.44
CA PRO A 8 -55.13 11.30 70.00
C PRO A 8 -55.92 11.21 68.63
N LYS A 9 -56.34 9.97 68.31
CA LYS A 9 -57.08 9.34 67.15
C LYS A 9 -58.51 9.90 66.93
N SER A 10 -59.31 9.75 65.83
CA SER A 10 -59.52 8.80 64.69
C SER A 10 -60.56 9.44 63.68
N PRO A 11 -61.19 8.80 62.64
CA PRO A 11 -60.87 7.59 61.83
C PRO A 11 -61.08 7.75 60.28
N ASN A 12 -60.54 6.77 59.53
CA ASN A 12 -60.99 6.17 58.25
C ASN A 12 -61.37 7.02 57.02
N ALA A 13 -60.55 6.93 55.96
CA ALA A 13 -60.90 6.27 54.68
C ALA A 13 -59.73 6.37 53.67
N HIS A 14 -58.98 5.27 53.48
CA HIS A 14 -58.01 5.15 52.38
C HIS A 14 -58.64 4.34 51.24
N TYR A 15 -58.72 4.95 50.06
CA TYR A 15 -58.92 4.27 48.79
C TYR A 15 -57.61 3.56 48.38
N ASN A 16 -57.61 2.23 48.39
CA ASN A 16 -56.55 1.43 47.78
C ASN A 16 -56.90 1.18 46.30
N ALA A 17 -56.05 1.63 45.39
CA ALA A 17 -56.02 1.14 44.02
C ALA A 17 -55.40 -0.28 44.01
N PRO A 18 -55.94 -1.26 43.28
CA PRO A 18 -55.38 -2.59 43.24
C PRO A 18 -54.14 -2.61 42.34
N THR A 19 -52.98 -2.87 42.92
CA THR A 19 -51.79 -3.33 42.20
C THR A 19 -52.06 -4.74 41.66
N LEU A 20 -52.09 -4.88 40.33
CA LEU A 20 -52.09 -6.17 39.65
C LEU A 20 -50.73 -6.87 39.90
N CYS A 21 -50.67 -7.71 40.93
CA CYS A 21 -49.58 -8.67 41.10
C CYS A 21 -49.73 -9.77 40.04
N LEU A 22 -49.06 -9.62 38.89
CA LEU A 22 -48.85 -10.70 37.94
C LEU A 22 -47.95 -11.76 38.58
N ASN A 23 -48.41 -13.01 38.57
CA ASN A 23 -47.73 -14.19 39.11
C ASN A 23 -46.30 -14.30 38.55
N GLU A 24 -45.29 -14.42 39.42
CA GLU A 24 -43.87 -14.49 39.03
C GLU A 24 -43.57 -15.61 38.03
N ARG A 25 -44.33 -16.70 38.06
CA ARG A 25 -44.24 -17.74 37.02
C ARG A 25 -44.61 -17.18 35.65
N ILE A 26 -45.69 -16.42 35.53
CA ILE A 26 -46.13 -15.83 34.25
C ILE A 26 -45.06 -14.87 33.73
N TRP A 27 -44.44 -14.07 34.62
CA TRP A 27 -43.31 -13.21 34.24
C TRP A 27 -42.12 -14.02 33.70
N TRP A 28 -41.75 -15.12 34.37
CA TRP A 28 -40.67 -16.01 33.93
C TRP A 28 -40.98 -16.68 32.59
N TRP A 29 -42.22 -17.14 32.39
CA TRP A 29 -42.67 -17.68 31.10
C TRP A 29 -42.65 -16.59 30.03
N CYS A 30 -43.11 -15.37 30.30
CA CYS A 30 -43.07 -14.27 29.34
C CYS A 30 -41.64 -13.85 28.98
N THR A 31 -40.71 -13.75 29.93
CA THR A 31 -39.30 -13.45 29.63
C THR A 31 -38.62 -14.61 28.92
N CYS A 32 -38.86 -15.86 29.30
CA CYS A 32 -38.33 -17.00 28.56
C CYS A 32 -38.90 -17.07 27.14
N THR A 33 -40.19 -16.74 26.94
CA THR A 33 -40.82 -16.71 25.62
C THR A 33 -40.33 -15.52 24.80
N LEU A 34 -40.07 -14.36 25.41
CA LEU A 34 -39.44 -13.20 24.76
C LEU A 34 -37.98 -13.45 24.40
N VAL A 35 -37.24 -14.16 25.25
CA VAL A 35 -35.86 -14.59 24.98
C VAL A 35 -35.85 -15.67 23.91
N LEU A 36 -36.77 -16.64 23.94
CA LEU A 36 -36.96 -17.61 22.86
C LEU A 36 -37.41 -16.94 21.57
N LEU A 37 -38.30 -15.95 21.61
CA LEU A 37 -38.68 -15.13 20.46
C LEU A 37 -37.48 -14.32 19.97
N PHE A 38 -36.66 -13.73 20.83
CA PHE A 38 -35.41 -13.07 20.45
C PHE A 38 -34.35 -14.04 19.93
N MET A 39 -34.34 -15.31 20.36
CA MET A 39 -33.47 -16.34 19.80
C MET A 39 -34.01 -16.90 18.47
N VAL A 40 -35.33 -16.93 18.29
CA VAL A 40 -36.03 -17.38 17.07
C VAL A 40 -36.11 -16.27 16.02
N THR A 41 -36.13 -15.00 16.42
CA THR A 41 -36.02 -13.83 15.52
C THR A 41 -34.58 -13.31 15.41
N GLY A 42 -33.69 -13.69 16.33
CA GLY A 42 -32.25 -13.38 16.33
C GLY A 42 -31.37 -14.48 15.74
N GLY A 43 -31.95 -15.51 15.13
CA GLY A 43 -31.24 -16.58 14.43
C GLY A 43 -31.71 -16.68 12.98
N LEU A 44 -30.77 -16.52 12.05
CA LEU A 44 -30.91 -16.46 10.57
C LEU A 44 -31.25 -15.07 10.02
N GLY A 45 -30.37 -14.09 10.24
CA GLY A 45 -30.25 -13.00 9.26
C GLY A 45 -29.74 -13.61 7.96
N ASP A 46 -30.52 -13.51 6.87
CA ASP A 46 -30.12 -14.01 5.54
C ASP A 46 -28.72 -13.50 5.21
N TYR A 47 -27.74 -14.39 5.06
CA TYR A 47 -26.41 -14.03 4.58
C TYR A 47 -26.46 -13.81 3.06
N PRO A 48 -25.71 -12.87 2.48
CA PRO A 48 -25.58 -12.80 1.04
C PRO A 48 -24.85 -14.06 0.55
N VAL A 49 -25.47 -14.79 -0.37
CA VAL A 49 -24.89 -15.99 -0.99
C VAL A 49 -24.80 -15.79 -2.50
N THR A 50 -23.63 -16.07 -3.06
CA THR A 50 -23.38 -16.01 -4.51
C THR A 50 -22.94 -17.37 -5.01
N ASN A 51 -23.50 -17.81 -6.13
CA ASN A 51 -23.08 -19.03 -6.81
C ASN A 51 -21.97 -18.72 -7.83
N THR A 52 -20.85 -19.43 -7.71
CA THR A 52 -19.73 -19.36 -8.66
C THR A 52 -19.50 -20.72 -9.29
N LYS A 53 -18.67 -20.80 -10.33
CA LYS A 53 -18.25 -22.10 -10.89
C LYS A 53 -17.50 -22.99 -9.88
N TRP A 54 -17.02 -22.41 -8.79
CA TRP A 54 -16.32 -23.12 -7.70
C TRP A 54 -17.26 -23.56 -6.58
N GLY A 55 -18.56 -23.26 -6.65
CA GLY A 55 -19.53 -23.50 -5.59
C GLY A 55 -20.04 -22.20 -4.96
N PHE A 56 -20.86 -22.35 -3.92
CA PHE A 56 -21.49 -21.24 -3.21
C PHE A 56 -20.50 -20.52 -2.30
N ILE A 57 -20.62 -19.21 -2.22
CA ILE A 57 -19.82 -18.33 -1.37
C ILE A 57 -20.79 -17.54 -0.49
N ARG A 58 -20.63 -17.64 0.83
CA ARG A 58 -21.44 -16.94 1.84
C ARG A 58 -20.67 -15.74 2.38
N GLY A 59 -21.18 -14.54 2.15
CA GLY A 59 -20.64 -13.28 2.66
C GLY A 59 -21.37 -12.77 3.89
N LYS A 60 -21.17 -11.48 4.22
CA LYS A 60 -21.89 -10.75 5.29
C LYS A 60 -22.42 -9.41 4.79
N TRP A 61 -23.53 -8.94 5.36
CA TRP A 61 -24.03 -7.59 5.10
C TRP A 61 -23.28 -6.53 5.91
N SER A 62 -23.15 -5.33 5.33
CA SER A 62 -22.80 -4.09 6.02
C SER A 62 -23.55 -2.90 5.40
N TRP A 63 -23.23 -1.69 5.84
CA TRP A 63 -23.81 -0.45 5.34
C TRP A 63 -22.71 0.57 5.04
N THR A 64 -22.94 1.39 4.01
CA THR A 64 -22.12 2.58 3.74
C THR A 64 -22.46 3.73 4.70
N VAL A 65 -21.71 4.83 4.62
CA VAL A 65 -22.01 6.03 5.42
C VAL A 65 -23.36 6.67 5.10
N ARG A 66 -23.92 6.45 3.91
CA ARG A 66 -25.29 6.85 3.53
C ARG A 66 -26.31 5.72 3.67
N ASN A 67 -26.03 4.72 4.50
CA ASN A 67 -26.90 3.58 4.78
C ASN A 67 -27.26 2.72 3.55
N GLN A 68 -26.43 2.71 2.49
CA GLN A 68 -26.60 1.75 1.41
C GLN A 68 -26.17 0.37 1.87
N THR A 69 -27.00 -0.65 1.64
CA THR A 69 -26.68 -2.03 1.99
C THR A 69 -25.59 -2.58 1.07
N VAL A 70 -24.59 -3.26 1.65
CA VAL A 70 -23.45 -3.84 0.94
C VAL A 70 -23.28 -5.31 1.31
N ALA A 71 -23.16 -6.18 0.31
CA ALA A 71 -22.71 -7.55 0.48
C ALA A 71 -21.18 -7.62 0.43
N ASN A 72 -20.56 -8.06 1.52
CA ASN A 72 -19.12 -8.24 1.64
C ASN A 72 -18.76 -9.72 1.53
N PHE A 73 -17.97 -10.08 0.53
CA PHE A 73 -17.39 -11.41 0.38
C PHE A 73 -15.89 -11.30 0.59
N LEU A 74 -15.42 -11.70 1.76
CA LEU A 74 -14.05 -11.51 2.23
C LEU A 74 -13.25 -12.80 2.12
N GLY A 75 -11.97 -12.70 1.78
CA GLY A 75 -11.04 -13.81 1.87
C GLY A 75 -11.27 -14.90 0.82
N ILE A 76 -11.68 -14.56 -0.40
CA ILE A 76 -11.86 -15.52 -1.48
C ILE A 76 -10.49 -15.84 -2.11
N PRO A 77 -10.06 -17.11 -2.17
CA PRO A 77 -8.78 -17.44 -2.78
C PRO A 77 -8.86 -17.32 -4.30
N TYR A 78 -7.91 -16.61 -4.90
CA TYR A 78 -7.79 -16.50 -6.35
C TYR A 78 -6.69 -17.41 -6.93
N ALA A 79 -5.80 -17.90 -6.08
CA ALA A 79 -4.70 -18.79 -6.42
C ALA A 79 -4.49 -19.85 -5.33
N LEU A 80 -3.76 -20.92 -5.64
CA LEU A 80 -3.31 -21.89 -4.64
C LEU A 80 -2.31 -21.22 -3.67
N PRO A 81 -2.30 -21.62 -2.38
CA PRO A 81 -1.36 -21.09 -1.40
C PRO A 81 0.10 -21.27 -1.88
N PRO A 82 0.92 -20.21 -1.93
CA PRO A 82 2.30 -20.25 -2.43
C PRO A 82 3.29 -20.80 -1.39
N VAL A 83 2.94 -21.95 -0.80
CA VAL A 83 3.70 -22.61 0.28
C VAL A 83 4.47 -23.82 -0.23
N GLY A 84 5.50 -24.24 0.53
CA GLY A 84 6.32 -25.40 0.16
C GLY A 84 6.93 -25.23 -1.23
N ASN A 85 6.68 -26.20 -2.12
CA ASN A 85 7.21 -26.19 -3.48
C ASN A 85 6.64 -25.07 -4.38
N LEU A 86 5.59 -24.36 -3.93
CA LEU A 86 5.04 -23.19 -4.64
C LEU A 86 5.64 -21.86 -4.17
N ARG A 87 6.48 -21.88 -3.13
CA ARG A 87 7.23 -20.68 -2.72
C ARG A 87 8.23 -20.30 -3.82
N PHE A 88 8.39 -19.00 -4.07
CA PHE A 88 9.23 -18.47 -5.15
C PHE A 88 8.89 -19.04 -6.53
N LYS A 89 7.60 -19.28 -6.78
CA LYS A 89 7.05 -19.67 -8.08
C LYS A 89 5.86 -18.80 -8.42
N SER A 90 5.55 -18.73 -9.71
CA SER A 90 4.35 -18.08 -10.21
C SER A 90 3.09 -18.66 -9.57
N PRO A 91 2.07 -17.82 -9.28
CA PRO A 91 0.84 -18.28 -8.67
C PRO A 91 0.17 -19.32 -9.55
N GLN A 92 -0.34 -20.38 -8.93
CA GLN A 92 -1.13 -21.40 -9.63
C GLN A 92 -2.61 -21.06 -9.48
N ARG A 93 -3.36 -21.13 -10.58
CA ARG A 93 -4.79 -20.82 -10.60
C ARG A 93 -5.55 -21.67 -9.57
N TRP A 94 -6.51 -21.06 -8.88
CA TRP A 94 -7.41 -21.81 -8.02
C TRP A 94 -8.14 -22.91 -8.80
N ASN A 95 -8.18 -24.13 -8.26
CA ASN A 95 -8.71 -25.30 -8.96
C ASN A 95 -9.59 -26.22 -8.09
N ARG A 96 -10.04 -25.75 -6.93
CA ARG A 96 -10.83 -26.54 -5.99
C ARG A 96 -12.29 -26.09 -5.98
N VAL A 97 -13.22 -27.04 -5.94
CA VAL A 97 -14.66 -26.78 -5.80
C VAL A 97 -15.05 -26.94 -4.34
N TRP A 98 -15.87 -26.02 -3.83
CA TRP A 98 -16.42 -26.03 -2.49
C TRP A 98 -17.55 -27.07 -2.40
N MET A 99 -17.43 -28.01 -1.46
CA MET A 99 -18.48 -29.01 -1.20
C MET A 99 -19.64 -28.43 -0.38
N THR A 100 -19.35 -27.40 0.41
CA THR A 100 -20.29 -26.62 1.22
C THR A 100 -20.04 -25.13 0.94
N ASP A 101 -20.96 -24.25 1.34
CA ASP A 101 -20.77 -22.81 1.21
C ASP A 101 -19.40 -22.37 1.78
N TYR A 102 -18.60 -21.70 0.94
CA TYR A 102 -17.34 -21.12 1.39
C TYR A 102 -17.62 -19.92 2.29
N ASP A 103 -17.08 -19.95 3.51
CA ASP A 103 -17.25 -18.86 4.47
C ASP A 103 -16.35 -17.66 4.12
N ALA A 104 -16.96 -16.67 3.48
CA ALA A 104 -16.35 -15.40 3.11
C ALA A 104 -16.84 -14.25 4.00
N THR A 105 -17.08 -14.48 5.29
CA THR A 105 -17.57 -13.45 6.23
C THR A 105 -16.45 -12.67 6.94
N PHE A 106 -15.19 -13.10 6.82
CA PHE A 106 -14.04 -12.52 7.51
C PHE A 106 -12.79 -12.47 6.63
N ASP A 107 -11.96 -11.45 6.85
CA ASP A 107 -10.66 -11.33 6.19
C ASP A 107 -9.78 -12.55 6.45
N ARG A 108 -8.99 -12.91 5.44
CA ARG A 108 -7.94 -13.92 5.57
C ARG A 108 -6.60 -13.27 5.87
N GLU A 109 -5.61 -14.10 6.19
CA GLU A 109 -4.28 -13.65 6.55
C GLU A 109 -3.65 -12.75 5.47
N LYS A 110 -3.01 -11.68 5.93
CA LYS A 110 -2.14 -10.85 5.08
C LYS A 110 -0.84 -11.59 4.76
N CYS A 111 -0.19 -11.21 3.67
CA CYS A 111 1.11 -11.79 3.32
C CYS A 111 2.18 -11.44 4.37
N VAL A 112 3.18 -12.33 4.53
CA VAL A 112 4.27 -12.16 5.51
C VAL A 112 4.99 -10.83 5.30
N GLN A 113 5.06 -10.01 6.36
CA GLN A 113 5.59 -8.66 6.29
C GLN A 113 6.04 -8.14 7.67
N TRP A 114 6.83 -7.06 7.67
CA TRP A 114 7.19 -6.34 8.90
C TRP A 114 6.12 -5.29 9.23
N ASP A 115 5.47 -5.44 10.39
CA ASP A 115 4.55 -4.45 10.92
C ASP A 115 5.34 -3.35 11.65
N ARG A 116 5.34 -2.14 11.10
CA ARG A 116 6.08 -1.00 11.68
C ARG A 116 5.51 -0.53 13.02
N TYR A 117 4.20 -0.70 13.26
CA TYR A 117 3.56 -0.25 14.48
C TYR A 117 3.82 -1.21 15.63
N LYS A 118 3.74 -2.51 15.35
CA LYS A 118 4.01 -3.58 16.33
C LYS A 118 5.49 -3.92 16.45
N SER A 119 6.32 -3.46 15.51
CA SER A 119 7.74 -3.80 15.41
C SER A 119 7.99 -5.32 15.40
N GLU A 120 7.15 -6.06 14.68
CA GLU A 120 7.22 -7.51 14.58
C GLU A 120 6.88 -8.01 13.16
N ILE A 121 7.19 -9.27 12.89
CA ILE A 121 6.81 -9.93 11.63
C ILE A 121 5.43 -10.57 11.79
N VAL A 122 4.51 -10.19 10.91
CA VAL A 122 3.10 -10.63 10.90
C VAL A 122 2.75 -11.32 9.58
N GLY A 123 1.57 -11.93 9.51
CA GLY A 123 1.02 -12.54 8.30
C GLY A 123 1.41 -14.00 8.08
N ASN A 124 0.92 -14.54 6.96
CA ASN A 124 1.08 -15.93 6.53
C ASN A 124 1.49 -15.99 5.05
N GLU A 125 2.08 -17.09 4.61
CA GLU A 125 2.36 -17.33 3.18
C GLU A 125 1.12 -17.76 2.41
N ASP A 126 0.19 -18.45 3.07
CA ASP A 126 -1.16 -18.63 2.55
C ASP A 126 -1.91 -17.30 2.66
N CYS A 127 -1.74 -16.44 1.65
CA CYS A 127 -2.25 -15.07 1.66
C CYS A 127 -2.87 -14.60 0.33
N LEU A 128 -2.97 -15.45 -0.70
CA LEU A 128 -3.44 -15.07 -2.04
C LEU A 128 -4.98 -15.02 -2.11
N TYR A 129 -5.54 -14.05 -1.38
CA TYR A 129 -6.96 -13.81 -1.23
C TYR A 129 -7.38 -12.44 -1.76
N LEU A 130 -8.63 -12.34 -2.21
CA LEU A 130 -9.29 -11.10 -2.55
C LEU A 130 -10.62 -10.94 -1.80
N ASN A 131 -11.06 -9.70 -1.68
CA ASN A 131 -12.33 -9.29 -1.10
C ASN A 131 -13.18 -8.64 -2.20
N ILE A 132 -14.49 -8.91 -2.22
CA ILE A 132 -15.44 -8.32 -3.16
C ILE A 132 -16.56 -7.65 -2.38
N PHE A 133 -16.80 -6.39 -2.67
CA PHE A 133 -17.84 -5.57 -2.06
C PHE A 133 -18.86 -5.21 -3.14
N VAL A 134 -20.12 -5.61 -2.92
CA VAL A 134 -21.19 -5.44 -3.90
C VAL A 134 -22.30 -4.62 -3.26
N PRO A 135 -22.67 -3.44 -3.81
CA PRO A 135 -23.85 -2.72 -3.34
C PRO A 135 -25.09 -3.59 -3.57
N TYR A 136 -26.11 -3.45 -2.74
CA TYR A 136 -27.34 -4.22 -2.91
C TYR A 136 -27.98 -3.93 -4.27
N ILE A 137 -28.14 -4.99 -5.07
CA ILE A 137 -28.79 -4.96 -6.37
C ILE A 137 -29.95 -5.95 -6.31
N PRO A 138 -31.21 -5.52 -6.54
CA PRO A 138 -32.34 -6.44 -6.59
C PRO A 138 -32.12 -7.56 -7.61
N ASP A 139 -32.51 -8.79 -7.29
CA ASP A 139 -32.33 -9.94 -8.18
C ASP A 139 -33.01 -9.78 -9.55
N THR A 140 -34.08 -9.00 -9.60
CA THR A 140 -34.81 -8.63 -10.82
C THR A 140 -33.99 -7.75 -11.76
N SER A 141 -32.95 -7.08 -11.25
CA SER A 141 -32.07 -6.23 -12.05
C SER A 141 -31.12 -7.06 -12.90
N GLN A 142 -31.05 -6.69 -14.18
CA GLN A 142 -30.07 -7.19 -15.15
C GLN A 142 -28.83 -6.28 -15.25
N GLU A 143 -28.77 -5.24 -14.42
CA GLU A 143 -27.65 -4.29 -14.39
C GLU A 143 -26.34 -5.00 -14.04
N LYS A 144 -25.28 -4.68 -14.79
CA LYS A 144 -23.91 -5.08 -14.48
C LYS A 144 -23.09 -3.86 -14.14
N LEU A 145 -22.49 -3.84 -12.95
CA LEU A 145 -21.75 -2.69 -12.45
C LEU A 145 -20.29 -2.69 -12.93
N SER A 146 -19.73 -1.49 -13.05
CA SER A 146 -18.28 -1.35 -13.26
C SER A 146 -17.52 -1.78 -12.02
N VAL A 147 -16.35 -2.38 -12.23
CA VAL A 147 -15.53 -3.00 -11.19
C VAL A 147 -14.27 -2.16 -10.99
N MET A 148 -14.04 -1.71 -9.77
CA MET A 148 -12.82 -1.02 -9.35
C MET A 148 -11.97 -1.98 -8.54
N VAL A 149 -10.72 -2.16 -8.94
CA VAL A 149 -9.80 -3.13 -8.34
C VAL A 149 -8.65 -2.37 -7.69
N MET A 150 -8.54 -2.42 -6.37
CA MET A 150 -7.52 -1.70 -5.60
C MET A 150 -6.30 -2.59 -5.30
N VAL A 151 -5.13 -2.16 -5.80
CA VAL A 151 -3.82 -2.71 -5.47
C VAL A 151 -3.22 -1.85 -4.35
N HIS A 152 -3.08 -2.43 -3.16
CA HIS A 152 -2.54 -1.69 -2.02
C HIS A 152 -1.07 -1.31 -2.21
N GLY A 153 -0.68 -0.18 -1.62
CA GLY A 153 0.71 0.28 -1.55
C GLY A 153 1.52 -0.42 -0.47
N GLY A 154 2.56 0.27 0.01
CA GLY A 154 3.45 -0.19 1.08
C GLY A 154 4.85 -0.61 0.62
N GLY A 155 5.38 0.03 -0.43
CA GLY A 155 6.76 -0.14 -0.89
C GLY A 155 7.13 -1.58 -1.27
N TYR A 156 6.14 -2.37 -1.72
CA TYR A 156 6.25 -3.82 -1.94
C TYR A 156 6.64 -4.63 -0.70
N ASN A 157 6.70 -4.05 0.49
CA ASN A 157 7.19 -4.70 1.71
C ASN A 157 6.12 -4.89 2.80
N THR A 158 5.05 -4.09 2.77
CA THR A 158 3.92 -4.15 3.70
C THR A 158 2.62 -3.81 2.95
N GLY A 159 1.48 -4.03 3.60
CA GLY A 159 0.14 -3.75 3.10
C GLY A 159 -0.78 -4.98 3.16
N SER A 160 -2.08 -4.74 3.03
CA SER A 160 -3.08 -5.81 3.01
C SER A 160 -4.40 -5.32 2.43
N SER A 161 -5.26 -6.25 2.02
CA SER A 161 -6.63 -6.00 1.55
C SER A 161 -7.69 -5.88 2.65
N ASP A 162 -7.25 -5.82 3.92
CA ASP A 162 -8.09 -5.80 5.13
C ASP A 162 -9.33 -4.91 4.96
N SER A 163 -10.51 -5.49 5.19
CA SER A 163 -11.79 -4.83 4.92
C SER A 163 -12.07 -3.61 5.81
N LYS A 164 -11.31 -3.40 6.89
CA LYS A 164 -11.39 -2.18 7.71
C LYS A 164 -10.45 -1.09 7.21
N LEU A 165 -9.36 -1.47 6.55
CA LEU A 165 -8.42 -0.53 5.94
C LEU A 165 -8.99 -0.01 4.61
N LEU A 166 -9.30 -0.92 3.68
CA LEU A 166 -9.85 -0.59 2.36
C LEU A 166 -11.36 -0.80 2.38
N ALA A 167 -12.03 -0.11 3.30
CA ALA A 167 -13.44 -0.28 3.57
C ALA A 167 -14.31 0.35 2.46
N PRO A 168 -15.42 -0.29 2.05
CA PRO A 168 -16.22 0.14 0.90
C PRO A 168 -17.08 1.39 1.17
N ASP A 169 -17.07 1.90 2.41
CA ASP A 169 -18.07 2.78 2.99
C ASP A 169 -18.29 4.08 2.22
N TYR A 170 -17.28 4.58 1.52
CA TYR A 170 -17.37 5.81 0.72
C TYR A 170 -17.66 5.51 -0.76
N LEU A 171 -16.91 4.58 -1.37
CA LEU A 171 -17.05 4.28 -2.81
C LEU A 171 -18.40 3.65 -3.18
N LEU A 172 -18.96 2.79 -2.32
CA LEU A 172 -20.16 2.03 -2.69
C LEU A 172 -21.47 2.82 -2.61
N ASP A 173 -21.43 4.07 -2.17
CA ASP A 173 -22.53 5.03 -2.37
C ASP A 173 -22.76 5.34 -3.86
N GLN A 174 -21.76 5.09 -4.71
CA GLN A 174 -21.77 5.43 -6.14
C GLN A 174 -22.10 4.23 -7.07
N LYS A 175 -22.66 3.13 -6.55
CA LYS A 175 -23.04 1.94 -7.35
C LYS A 175 -21.91 1.41 -8.25
N VAL A 176 -20.80 1.03 -7.64
CA VAL A 176 -19.71 0.27 -8.28
C VAL A 176 -19.42 -0.98 -7.46
N ILE A 177 -18.75 -1.97 -8.05
CA ILE A 177 -18.18 -3.09 -7.28
C ILE A 177 -16.73 -2.75 -6.95
N LEU A 178 -16.36 -2.92 -5.69
CA LEU A 178 -14.98 -2.80 -5.26
C LEU A 178 -14.38 -4.19 -5.05
N VAL A 179 -13.17 -4.39 -5.57
CA VAL A 179 -12.35 -5.57 -5.30
C VAL A 179 -11.04 -5.12 -4.68
N THR A 180 -10.65 -5.72 -3.56
CA THR A 180 -9.33 -5.50 -2.93
C THR A 180 -8.61 -6.83 -2.86
N MET A 181 -7.28 -6.84 -2.92
CA MET A 181 -6.52 -8.09 -2.95
C MET A 181 -5.19 -8.00 -2.22
N ASN A 182 -4.77 -9.12 -1.64
CA ASN A 182 -3.40 -9.33 -1.21
C ASN A 182 -2.56 -9.81 -2.38
N TYR A 183 -1.27 -9.48 -2.39
CA TYR A 183 -0.25 -10.05 -3.27
C TYR A 183 1.04 -10.27 -2.48
N ARG A 184 1.92 -11.20 -2.90
CA ARG A 184 3.16 -11.45 -2.14
C ARG A 184 4.06 -10.24 -2.11
N LEU A 185 4.73 -10.05 -0.97
CA LEU A 185 5.56 -8.89 -0.64
C LEU A 185 7.00 -9.30 -0.37
N ASN A 186 7.90 -8.32 -0.41
CA ASN A 186 9.32 -8.41 -0.07
C ASN A 186 10.00 -9.52 -0.90
N ALA A 187 11.07 -10.15 -0.38
CA ALA A 187 11.75 -11.24 -1.06
C ALA A 187 10.80 -12.39 -1.44
N LEU A 188 9.78 -12.70 -0.63
CA LEU A 188 8.80 -13.76 -0.96
C LEU A 188 7.99 -13.45 -2.23
N GLY A 189 7.77 -12.17 -2.53
CA GLY A 189 7.10 -11.71 -3.75
C GLY A 189 8.03 -11.35 -4.89
N PHE A 190 9.30 -11.06 -4.65
CA PHE A 190 10.14 -10.40 -5.64
C PHE A 190 11.56 -10.96 -5.80
N PHE A 191 12.01 -11.90 -4.96
CA PHE A 191 13.35 -12.49 -5.08
C PHE A 191 13.61 -13.02 -6.49
N SER A 192 14.73 -12.61 -7.08
CA SER A 192 15.09 -12.95 -8.45
C SER A 192 16.56 -13.35 -8.58
N THR A 193 16.79 -14.42 -9.33
CA THR A 193 18.09 -14.79 -9.89
C THR A 193 18.32 -14.15 -11.27
N THR A 194 17.40 -13.31 -11.75
CA THR A 194 17.47 -12.67 -13.08
C THR A 194 17.70 -13.67 -14.21
N ASN A 195 17.20 -14.90 -14.04
CA ASN A 195 17.20 -15.99 -15.01
C ASN A 195 15.96 -16.88 -14.77
N LYS A 196 15.82 -17.95 -15.55
CA LYS A 196 14.61 -18.80 -15.52
C LYS A 196 14.39 -19.60 -14.24
N ILE A 197 15.38 -19.75 -13.36
CA ILE A 197 15.27 -20.55 -12.13
C ILE A 197 14.37 -19.85 -11.10
N SER A 198 14.60 -18.55 -10.91
CA SER A 198 13.76 -17.64 -10.15
C SER A 198 13.66 -16.30 -10.88
N PRO A 199 12.77 -16.15 -11.87
CA PRO A 199 12.65 -14.92 -12.66
C PRO A 199 12.22 -13.71 -11.80
N GLY A 200 11.57 -13.95 -10.66
CA GLY A 200 11.06 -12.90 -9.79
C GLY A 200 9.66 -12.44 -10.19
N ASN A 201 9.31 -11.22 -9.77
CA ASN A 201 8.01 -10.57 -10.03
C ASN A 201 6.78 -11.37 -9.60
N TYR A 202 6.91 -12.30 -8.65
CA TYR A 202 5.81 -13.14 -8.20
C TYR A 202 4.63 -12.33 -7.65
N GLY A 203 4.89 -11.21 -6.96
CA GLY A 203 3.84 -10.28 -6.52
C GLY A 203 3.08 -9.61 -7.67
N LEU A 204 3.74 -9.27 -8.79
CA LEU A 204 3.04 -8.77 -9.99
C LEU A 204 2.22 -9.87 -10.65
N LYS A 205 2.76 -11.09 -10.70
CA LYS A 205 2.08 -12.27 -11.23
C LYS A 205 0.86 -12.65 -10.38
N ASP A 206 0.92 -12.43 -9.07
CA ASP A 206 -0.23 -12.58 -8.15
C ASP A 206 -1.36 -11.62 -8.51
N ILE A 207 -1.04 -10.34 -8.75
CA ILE A 207 -2.03 -9.34 -9.20
C ILE A 207 -2.58 -9.73 -10.59
N GLN A 208 -1.73 -10.18 -11.51
CA GLN A 208 -2.18 -10.69 -12.82
C GLN A 208 -3.14 -11.88 -12.68
N MET A 209 -2.85 -12.82 -11.75
CA MET A 209 -3.71 -13.97 -11.47
C MET A 209 -5.05 -13.55 -10.85
N ALA A 210 -5.05 -12.59 -9.93
CA ALA A 210 -6.28 -12.04 -9.37
C ALA A 210 -7.14 -11.36 -10.45
N LEU A 211 -6.53 -10.62 -11.38
CA LEU A 211 -7.23 -10.03 -12.52
C LEU A 211 -7.82 -11.08 -13.47
N LYS A 212 -7.08 -12.16 -13.77
CA LYS A 212 -7.60 -13.33 -14.50
C LYS A 212 -8.79 -13.94 -13.77
N TRP A 213 -8.72 -14.08 -12.45
CA TRP A 213 -9.84 -14.55 -11.63
C TRP A 213 -11.05 -13.61 -11.72
N ILE A 214 -10.85 -12.29 -11.67
CA ILE A 214 -11.93 -11.29 -11.78
C ILE A 214 -12.62 -11.43 -13.14
N GLN A 215 -11.86 -11.48 -14.23
CA GLN A 215 -12.41 -11.67 -15.59
C GLN A 215 -13.30 -12.91 -15.70
N GLU A 216 -12.90 -13.99 -15.04
CA GLU A 216 -13.64 -15.26 -15.07
C GLU A 216 -14.87 -15.31 -14.16
N ASN A 217 -14.90 -14.56 -13.05
CA ASN A 217 -15.86 -14.81 -11.96
C ASN A 217 -16.70 -13.60 -11.56
N ILE A 218 -16.30 -12.36 -11.87
CA ILE A 218 -16.96 -11.17 -11.32
C ILE A 218 -18.42 -11.01 -11.79
N HIS A 219 -18.78 -11.65 -12.91
CA HIS A 219 -20.15 -11.70 -13.40
C HIS A 219 -21.12 -12.39 -12.42
N SER A 220 -20.65 -13.37 -11.64
CA SER A 220 -21.45 -13.99 -10.56
C SER A 220 -21.83 -12.98 -9.47
N PHE A 221 -21.04 -11.92 -9.32
CA PHE A 221 -21.24 -10.84 -8.36
C PHE A 221 -21.90 -9.61 -9.00
N LYS A 222 -22.58 -9.78 -10.15
CA LYS A 222 -23.18 -8.69 -10.95
C LYS A 222 -22.17 -7.66 -11.50
N GLY A 223 -20.89 -8.00 -11.55
CA GLY A 223 -19.88 -7.15 -12.17
C GLY A 223 -19.78 -7.30 -13.67
N ASN A 224 -19.36 -6.24 -14.35
CA ASN A 224 -19.08 -6.23 -15.76
C ASN A 224 -17.58 -6.49 -16.02
N PRO A 225 -17.18 -7.68 -16.51
CA PRO A 225 -15.77 -7.97 -16.81
C PRO A 225 -15.20 -7.08 -17.93
N ARG A 226 -16.06 -6.42 -18.73
CA ARG A 226 -15.67 -5.46 -19.77
C ARG A 226 -15.56 -4.01 -19.28
N SER A 227 -15.75 -3.76 -17.99
CA SER A 227 -15.58 -2.44 -17.37
C SER A 227 -14.87 -2.61 -16.04
N VAL A 228 -13.58 -2.91 -16.13
CA VAL A 228 -12.68 -3.10 -14.99
C VAL A 228 -11.65 -1.98 -14.98
N THR A 229 -11.58 -1.24 -13.87
CA THR A 229 -10.59 -0.20 -13.62
C THR A 229 -9.60 -0.69 -12.58
N LEU A 230 -8.32 -0.76 -12.94
CA LEU A 230 -7.25 -1.11 -12.01
C LEU A 230 -6.70 0.16 -11.36
N MET A 231 -6.83 0.29 -10.05
CA MET A 231 -6.30 1.42 -9.30
C MET A 231 -5.25 0.95 -8.30
N GLY A 232 -4.24 1.79 -8.07
CA GLY A 232 -3.24 1.49 -7.07
C GLY A 232 -2.69 2.76 -6.43
N HIS A 233 -2.13 2.58 -5.23
CA HIS A 233 -1.46 3.66 -4.50
C HIS A 233 -0.01 3.33 -4.20
N SER A 234 0.89 4.30 -4.35
CA SER A 234 2.31 4.13 -4.05
C SER A 234 2.87 2.93 -4.84
N ALA A 235 3.46 1.93 -4.18
CA ALA A 235 3.87 0.66 -4.81
C ALA A 235 2.75 -0.05 -5.59
N GLY A 236 1.50 0.06 -5.16
CA GLY A 236 0.35 -0.45 -5.91
C GLY A 236 0.12 0.33 -7.21
N ALA A 237 0.40 1.63 -7.24
CA ALA A 237 0.38 2.43 -8.47
C ALA A 237 1.53 2.04 -9.39
N GLY A 238 2.74 1.83 -8.85
CA GLY A 238 3.88 1.28 -9.60
C GLY A 238 3.56 -0.06 -10.25
N ALA A 239 3.02 -1.02 -9.49
CA ALA A 239 2.55 -2.31 -10.00
C ALA A 239 1.44 -2.16 -11.06
N THR A 240 0.45 -1.30 -10.80
CA THR A 240 -0.64 -1.00 -11.74
C THR A 240 -0.09 -0.47 -13.07
N HIS A 241 0.87 0.45 -13.01
CA HIS A 241 1.49 1.01 -14.21
C HIS A 241 2.32 -0.03 -14.95
N LEU A 242 3.13 -0.85 -14.27
CA LEU A 242 3.86 -1.96 -14.90
C LEU A 242 2.93 -2.94 -15.60
N LEU A 243 1.79 -3.28 -14.97
CA LEU A 243 0.75 -4.10 -15.58
C LEU A 243 0.08 -3.39 -16.75
N ALA A 244 -0.06 -2.06 -16.76
CA ALA A 244 -0.61 -1.30 -17.89
C ALA A 244 0.35 -1.29 -19.09
N LEU A 245 1.65 -1.24 -18.84
CA LEU A 245 2.70 -1.29 -19.87
C LEU A 245 2.86 -2.69 -20.47
N SER A 246 2.59 -3.75 -19.70
CA SER A 246 2.69 -5.12 -20.19
C SER A 246 1.58 -5.46 -21.20
N ASN A 247 1.92 -6.20 -22.25
CA ASN A 247 0.94 -6.77 -23.19
C ASN A 247 0.28 -8.05 -22.65
N LYS A 248 0.89 -8.73 -21.66
CA LYS A 248 0.38 -9.98 -21.07
C LYS A 248 -0.85 -9.78 -20.17
N THR A 249 -1.28 -8.54 -20.01
CA THR A 249 -2.44 -8.11 -19.21
C THR A 249 -3.54 -7.49 -20.08
N GLU A 250 -3.41 -7.59 -21.41
CA GLU A 250 -4.43 -7.14 -22.35
C GLU A 250 -5.79 -7.80 -22.07
N GLY A 251 -6.86 -7.00 -22.12
CA GLY A 251 -8.22 -7.44 -21.82
C GLY A 251 -8.53 -7.66 -20.33
N LEU A 252 -7.55 -7.62 -19.42
CA LEU A 252 -7.79 -7.82 -18.00
C LEU A 252 -8.40 -6.60 -17.31
N PHE A 253 -8.09 -5.40 -17.80
CA PHE A 253 -8.64 -4.13 -17.35
C PHE A 253 -8.63 -3.10 -18.49
N HIS A 254 -9.48 -2.08 -18.34
CA HIS A 254 -9.90 -1.19 -19.43
C HIS A 254 -9.57 0.28 -19.15
N ARG A 255 -9.26 0.60 -17.89
CA ARG A 255 -8.83 1.92 -17.40
C ARG A 255 -7.91 1.70 -16.21
N TYR A 256 -7.08 2.68 -15.89
CA TYR A 256 -6.28 2.62 -14.66
C TYR A 256 -6.17 3.96 -13.92
N ILE A 257 -5.88 3.88 -12.63
CA ILE A 257 -5.72 5.05 -11.76
C ILE A 257 -4.44 4.89 -10.95
N LEU A 258 -3.56 5.88 -11.05
CA LEU A 258 -2.28 5.92 -10.34
C LEU A 258 -2.33 6.97 -9.24
N HIS A 259 -2.41 6.55 -7.98
CA HIS A 259 -2.23 7.43 -6.83
C HIS A 259 -0.76 7.42 -6.41
N SER A 260 -0.04 8.51 -6.68
CA SER A 260 1.30 8.75 -6.13
C SER A 260 2.31 7.63 -6.45
N GLY A 261 2.35 7.17 -7.71
CA GLY A 261 3.39 6.26 -8.19
C GLY A 261 3.32 6.00 -9.70
N SER A 262 4.46 5.66 -10.30
CA SER A 262 4.57 5.28 -11.73
C SER A 262 5.63 4.20 -11.91
N ALA A 263 5.67 3.56 -13.08
CA ALA A 263 6.69 2.56 -13.40
C ALA A 263 8.12 3.13 -13.59
N LEU A 264 8.29 4.45 -13.57
CA LEU A 264 9.60 5.11 -13.75
C LEU A 264 10.25 5.53 -12.42
N GLY A 265 9.60 5.31 -11.28
CA GLY A 265 10.22 5.58 -9.98
C GLY A 265 11.39 4.62 -9.75
N SER A 266 12.52 5.11 -9.23
CA SER A 266 13.72 4.30 -8.96
C SER A 266 13.48 3.15 -7.97
N TRP A 267 12.45 3.28 -7.13
CA TRP A 267 11.99 2.28 -6.16
C TRP A 267 10.90 1.33 -6.72
N THR A 268 10.46 1.54 -7.96
CA THR A 268 9.39 0.75 -8.60
C THR A 268 9.88 -0.33 -9.55
N TYR A 269 11.12 -0.21 -10.04
CA TYR A 269 11.76 -1.14 -10.95
C TYR A 269 13.26 -1.18 -10.66
N HIS A 270 13.82 -2.38 -10.52
CA HIS A 270 15.24 -2.59 -10.22
C HIS A 270 15.99 -3.14 -11.44
N PRO A 271 17.08 -2.50 -11.87
CA PRO A 271 17.99 -3.06 -12.89
C PRO A 271 18.59 -4.41 -12.45
N THR A 272 18.67 -5.36 -13.39
CA THR A 272 19.05 -6.76 -13.11
C THR A 272 20.39 -6.92 -12.43
N ARG A 273 21.43 -6.19 -12.88
CA ARG A 273 22.80 -6.31 -12.35
C ARG A 273 22.86 -6.05 -10.85
N THR A 274 22.35 -4.91 -10.41
CA THR A 274 22.34 -4.52 -8.99
C THR A 274 21.34 -5.37 -8.20
N TYR A 275 20.19 -5.70 -8.80
CA TYR A 275 19.16 -6.47 -8.12
C TYR A 275 19.58 -7.91 -7.79
N ARG A 276 20.29 -8.58 -8.72
CA ARG A 276 20.82 -9.92 -8.49
C ARG A 276 21.78 -9.94 -7.30
N GLN A 277 22.60 -8.89 -7.13
CA GLN A 277 23.53 -8.80 -5.98
C GLN A 277 22.79 -8.73 -4.64
N TYR A 278 21.70 -7.95 -4.54
CA TYR A 278 20.86 -7.93 -3.34
C TYR A 278 20.24 -9.29 -3.02
N CYS A 279 19.76 -10.01 -4.05
CA CYS A 279 19.18 -11.34 -3.88
C CYS A 279 20.23 -12.38 -3.45
N LEU A 280 21.41 -12.39 -4.07
CA LEU A 280 22.52 -13.27 -3.68
C LEU A 280 22.99 -12.96 -2.25
N GLU A 281 23.06 -11.69 -1.88
CA GLU A 281 23.44 -11.29 -0.52
C GLU A 281 22.41 -11.73 0.52
N LEU A 282 21.12 -11.64 0.20
CA LEU A 282 20.07 -12.17 1.09
C LEU A 282 20.22 -13.68 1.25
N ALA A 283 20.50 -14.41 0.16
CA ALA A 283 20.74 -15.84 0.21
C ALA A 283 21.96 -16.21 1.07
N ARG A 284 23.05 -15.42 1.03
CA ARG A 284 24.20 -15.59 1.95
C ARG A 284 23.80 -15.35 3.41
N ARG A 285 23.06 -14.29 3.69
CA ARG A 285 22.64 -13.93 5.06
C ARG A 285 21.76 -15.00 5.71
N VAL A 286 20.96 -15.72 4.93
CA VAL A 286 20.15 -16.86 5.42
C VAL A 286 20.88 -18.21 5.34
N GLY A 287 22.15 -18.23 4.93
CA GLY A 287 22.99 -19.44 4.89
C GLY A 287 22.77 -20.36 3.68
N CYS A 288 22.17 -19.84 2.60
CA CYS A 288 21.97 -20.59 1.35
C CYS A 288 23.10 -20.42 0.32
N LEU A 289 24.06 -19.54 0.61
CA LEU A 289 25.30 -19.40 -0.12
C LEU A 289 26.46 -19.28 0.87
N PRO A 290 27.68 -19.71 0.51
CA PRO A 290 28.85 -19.52 1.36
C PRO A 290 29.10 -18.04 1.61
N LYS A 291 29.68 -17.73 2.78
CA LYS A 291 30.23 -16.40 3.03
C LYS A 291 31.36 -16.16 2.03
N ILE A 292 31.45 -14.94 1.51
CA ILE A 292 32.61 -14.54 0.72
C ILE A 292 33.75 -14.40 1.71
N ASP A 293 34.72 -15.31 1.66
CA ASP A 293 36.06 -15.01 2.19
C ASP A 293 36.72 -14.06 1.19
N ASP A 294 37.33 -12.98 1.70
CA ASP A 294 37.95 -11.92 0.89
C ASP A 294 39.06 -12.44 -0.07
N ASP A 295 39.48 -13.70 0.07
CA ASP A 295 40.55 -14.35 -0.71
C ASP A 295 40.08 -15.06 -2.00
N ILE A 296 38.77 -15.13 -2.30
CA ILE A 296 38.24 -15.75 -3.54
C ILE A 296 37.67 -14.69 -4.48
N ILE A 297 38.43 -13.64 -4.75
CA ILE A 297 38.22 -12.77 -5.91
C ILE A 297 39.54 -12.69 -6.64
N MET A 298 39.88 -13.75 -7.38
CA MET A 298 40.77 -13.76 -8.56
C MET A 298 41.14 -15.20 -8.94
N SER A 299 40.19 -15.96 -9.50
CA SER A 299 40.55 -16.98 -10.50
C SER A 299 39.97 -16.55 -11.84
N ASN A 300 40.75 -15.72 -12.54
CA ASN A 300 40.69 -15.65 -14.00
C ASN A 300 41.09 -17.02 -14.53
N GLU A 301 40.13 -17.92 -14.70
CA GLU A 301 40.31 -19.08 -15.55
C GLU A 301 39.32 -19.00 -16.71
N THR A 302 39.90 -18.78 -17.90
CA THR A 302 39.29 -18.91 -19.22
C THR A 302 38.52 -20.22 -19.31
N THR A 303 37.24 -20.15 -19.00
CA THR A 303 36.28 -21.23 -19.14
C THR A 303 35.24 -20.74 -20.15
N ASN A 304 34.86 -21.58 -21.12
CA ASN A 304 33.90 -21.23 -22.16
C ASN A 304 32.61 -20.67 -21.54
N GLU A 305 32.00 -19.65 -22.14
CA GLU A 305 30.78 -18.98 -21.63
C GLU A 305 29.68 -19.98 -21.23
N THR A 306 29.51 -21.06 -22.00
CA THR A 306 28.55 -22.13 -21.72
C THR A 306 28.81 -22.89 -20.41
N SER A 307 30.08 -23.02 -20.00
CA SER A 307 30.44 -23.70 -18.74
C SER A 307 30.23 -22.80 -17.52
N VAL A 308 30.41 -21.47 -17.68
CA VAL A 308 30.13 -20.49 -16.64
C VAL A 308 28.62 -20.32 -16.45
N GLU A 309 27.84 -20.26 -17.53
CA GLU A 309 26.38 -20.20 -17.47
C GLU A 309 25.78 -21.45 -16.80
N ASN A 310 26.24 -22.64 -17.16
CA ASN A 310 25.78 -23.89 -16.53
C ASN A 310 26.18 -23.94 -15.04
N TYR A 311 27.40 -23.51 -14.69
CA TYR A 311 27.84 -23.43 -13.29
C TYR A 311 27.01 -22.43 -12.46
N ILE A 312 26.67 -21.27 -13.03
CA ILE A 312 25.78 -20.29 -12.39
C ILE A 312 24.37 -20.85 -12.22
N ALA A 313 23.85 -21.55 -13.22
CA ALA A 313 22.53 -22.17 -13.18
C ALA A 313 22.43 -23.28 -12.11
N ASP A 314 23.40 -24.20 -12.07
CA ASP A 314 23.44 -25.27 -11.06
C ASP A 314 23.51 -24.69 -9.63
N ASN A 315 24.32 -23.65 -9.43
CA ASN A 315 24.42 -22.95 -8.15
C ASN A 315 23.11 -22.24 -7.77
N ASP A 316 22.44 -21.60 -8.72
CA ASP A 316 21.14 -20.94 -8.49
C ASP A 316 20.04 -21.95 -8.15
N GLU A 317 20.02 -23.14 -8.77
CA GLU A 317 19.06 -24.20 -8.41
C GLU A 317 19.25 -24.69 -6.97
N ASP A 318 20.48 -24.96 -6.57
CA ASP A 318 20.79 -25.41 -5.21
C ASP A 318 20.53 -24.33 -4.16
N MET A 319 20.88 -23.08 -4.48
CA MET A 319 20.49 -21.92 -3.68
C MET A 319 18.97 -21.86 -3.51
N MET A 320 18.19 -21.99 -4.58
CA MET A 320 16.73 -21.92 -4.51
C MET A 320 16.11 -23.11 -3.76
N LYS A 321 16.69 -24.31 -3.85
CA LYS A 321 16.31 -25.46 -3.00
C LYS A 321 16.51 -25.15 -1.52
N CYS A 322 17.60 -24.49 -1.16
CA CYS A 322 17.84 -24.03 0.21
C CYS A 322 16.83 -22.93 0.60
N MET A 323 16.68 -21.87 -0.20
CA MET A 323 15.80 -20.74 0.07
C MET A 323 14.34 -21.17 0.34
N THR A 324 13.87 -22.19 -0.38
CA THR A 324 12.54 -22.76 -0.21
C THR A 324 12.31 -23.41 1.16
N ARG A 325 13.37 -23.82 1.86
CA ARG A 325 13.32 -24.46 3.19
C ARG A 325 13.48 -23.47 4.35
N ILE A 326 13.98 -22.27 4.11
CA ILE A 326 14.20 -21.25 5.15
C ILE A 326 12.85 -20.80 5.74
N ASN A 327 12.80 -20.47 7.02
CA ASN A 327 11.60 -19.89 7.61
C ASN A 327 11.28 -18.53 6.95
N ALA A 328 10.04 -18.32 6.47
CA ALA A 328 9.64 -17.08 5.83
C ALA A 328 9.91 -15.83 6.69
N ARG A 329 9.72 -15.92 8.01
CA ARG A 329 10.02 -14.81 8.94
C ARG A 329 11.51 -14.51 9.02
N GLU A 330 12.38 -15.52 8.88
CA GLU A 330 13.83 -15.30 8.85
C GLU A 330 14.26 -14.57 7.57
N ILE A 331 13.68 -14.93 6.43
CA ILE A 331 13.91 -14.22 5.16
C ILE A 331 13.53 -12.74 5.31
N ILE A 332 12.36 -12.43 5.85
CA ILE A 332 11.93 -11.03 6.05
C ILE A 332 12.81 -10.29 7.06
N ARG A 333 13.24 -10.97 8.14
CA ARG A 333 14.17 -10.39 9.12
C ARG A 333 15.50 -10.00 8.46
N MET A 334 16.09 -10.91 7.68
CA MET A 334 17.34 -10.64 6.96
C MET A 334 17.15 -9.60 5.86
N ALA A 335 16.02 -9.59 5.14
CA ALA A 335 15.72 -8.57 4.15
C ALA A 335 15.68 -7.15 4.74
N ASN A 336 15.24 -6.99 6.00
CA ASN A 336 15.26 -5.67 6.66
C ASN A 336 16.67 -5.19 7.04
N SER A 337 17.67 -6.07 7.07
CA SER A 337 19.07 -5.70 7.39
C SER A 337 19.82 -5.00 6.24
N PHE A 338 19.15 -4.78 5.10
CA PHE A 338 19.68 -4.02 3.95
C PHE A 338 19.50 -2.50 4.09
N ARG A 339 18.81 -2.05 5.14
CA ARG A 339 18.63 -0.62 5.40
C ARG A 339 19.96 -0.02 5.86
N ILE A 340 20.42 0.99 5.12
CA ILE A 340 21.68 1.70 5.37
C ILE A 340 21.47 2.75 6.45
N TRP A 341 20.43 3.58 6.29
CA TRP A 341 20.17 4.67 7.21
C TRP A 341 18.68 4.77 7.55
N LYS A 342 18.39 4.44 8.82
CA LYS A 342 17.03 4.32 9.37
C LYS A 342 16.20 3.30 8.58
N ASP A 343 15.16 3.75 7.89
CA ASP A 343 14.25 2.92 7.11
C ASP A 343 14.59 2.92 5.60
N ASN A 344 15.79 3.39 5.20
CA ASN A 344 16.16 3.57 3.79
C ASN A 344 17.38 2.69 3.41
N PRO A 345 17.43 2.13 2.19
CA PRO A 345 16.37 2.14 1.18
C PRO A 345 15.11 1.39 1.65
N MET A 346 13.93 1.92 1.30
CA MET A 346 12.63 1.42 1.75
C MET A 346 12.15 0.23 0.89
N CYS A 347 12.49 0.22 -0.39
CA CYS A 347 11.95 -0.71 -1.38
C CYS A 347 13.06 -1.61 -1.94
N VAL A 348 13.73 -2.39 -1.09
CA VAL A 348 14.88 -3.24 -1.51
C VAL A 348 14.46 -4.36 -2.47
N PHE A 349 13.31 -4.99 -2.19
CA PHE A 349 12.78 -6.10 -2.99
C PHE A 349 11.50 -5.66 -3.68
N GLY A 350 11.61 -5.33 -4.96
CA GLY A 350 10.49 -4.97 -5.83
C GLY A 350 10.66 -5.54 -7.25
N PRO A 351 9.87 -5.04 -8.22
CA PRO A 351 9.90 -5.51 -9.61
C PRO A 351 11.29 -5.42 -10.27
N THR A 352 11.62 -6.38 -11.14
CA THR A 352 12.84 -6.38 -11.95
C THR A 352 12.57 -6.92 -13.35
N LEU A 353 13.56 -6.90 -14.24
CA LEU A 353 13.45 -7.47 -15.58
C LEU A 353 13.45 -9.01 -15.51
N GLU A 354 12.61 -9.64 -16.31
CA GLU A 354 12.56 -11.10 -16.46
C GLU A 354 12.55 -11.50 -17.93
N ASP A 355 13.01 -12.73 -18.20
CA ASP A 355 12.89 -13.33 -19.54
C ASP A 355 11.41 -13.47 -19.92
N ASP A 356 11.11 -13.38 -21.23
CA ASP A 356 9.74 -13.56 -21.71
C ASP A 356 9.24 -15.00 -21.42
N SER A 357 8.07 -15.08 -20.81
CA SER A 357 7.31 -16.29 -20.51
C SER A 357 5.81 -16.03 -20.66
N GLU A 358 4.97 -17.06 -20.51
CA GLU A 358 3.51 -16.90 -20.59
C GLU A 358 2.96 -15.90 -19.56
N ASP A 359 3.59 -15.86 -18.39
CA ASP A 359 3.18 -15.09 -17.22
C ASP A 359 4.13 -13.94 -16.85
N ALA A 360 5.18 -13.69 -17.65
CA ALA A 360 6.07 -12.56 -17.46
C ALA A 360 5.30 -11.24 -17.52
N VAL A 361 5.67 -10.28 -16.68
CA VAL A 361 5.07 -8.94 -16.64
C VAL A 361 6.04 -7.89 -17.16
N VAL A 362 7.32 -7.97 -16.76
CA VAL A 362 8.33 -6.94 -17.06
C VAL A 362 9.46 -7.53 -17.90
N THR A 363 9.25 -7.58 -19.22
CA THR A 363 10.21 -8.15 -20.19
C THR A 363 11.08 -7.10 -20.89
N MET A 364 10.81 -5.82 -20.64
CA MET A 364 11.57 -4.69 -21.16
C MET A 364 11.60 -3.56 -20.11
N PRO A 365 12.69 -2.79 -19.98
CA PRO A 365 12.73 -1.65 -19.07
C PRO A 365 11.58 -0.66 -19.35
N PRO A 366 10.83 -0.20 -18.33
CA PRO A 366 9.62 0.62 -18.54
C PRO A 366 9.84 1.89 -19.37
N LEU A 367 10.98 2.56 -19.18
CA LEU A 367 11.33 3.75 -19.96
C LEU A 367 11.47 3.44 -21.46
N GLN A 368 12.00 2.26 -21.81
CA GLN A 368 12.13 1.83 -23.21
C GLN A 368 10.76 1.52 -23.81
N ILE A 369 9.88 0.84 -23.07
CA ILE A 369 8.49 0.57 -23.49
C ILE A 369 7.78 1.88 -23.83
N MET A 370 7.85 2.87 -22.93
CA MET A 370 7.20 4.17 -23.13
C MET A 370 7.80 4.96 -24.30
N LYS A 371 9.14 5.04 -24.41
CA LYS A 371 9.81 5.73 -25.54
C LYS A 371 9.47 5.10 -26.89
N ALA A 372 9.34 3.78 -26.93
CA ALA A 372 9.00 3.04 -28.14
C ALA A 372 7.49 3.07 -28.46
N GLY A 373 6.62 3.42 -27.50
CA GLY A 373 5.17 3.36 -27.65
C GLY A 373 4.63 1.92 -27.63
N LEU A 374 5.32 0.99 -26.95
CA LEU A 374 4.99 -0.44 -26.89
C LEU A 374 4.07 -0.77 -25.70
N PHE A 375 3.15 0.13 -25.36
CA PHE A 375 2.23 -0.02 -24.23
C PHE A 375 0.77 -0.02 -24.69
N ARG A 376 -0.11 -0.50 -23.82
CA ARG A 376 -1.56 -0.45 -24.05
C ARG A 376 -2.06 0.97 -23.81
N ASP A 377 -2.59 1.58 -24.87
CA ASP A 377 -3.17 2.91 -24.80
C ASP A 377 -4.62 2.82 -24.30
N ILE A 378 -4.81 3.03 -23.00
CA ILE A 378 -6.12 3.01 -22.33
C ILE A 378 -6.25 4.21 -21.37
N PRO A 379 -7.47 4.70 -21.10
CA PRO A 379 -7.68 5.90 -20.30
C PRO A 379 -7.12 5.80 -18.88
N ALA A 380 -6.61 6.92 -18.36
CA ALA A 380 -5.93 6.97 -17.07
C ALA A 380 -6.28 8.21 -16.22
N ILE A 381 -6.34 8.03 -14.90
CA ILE A 381 -6.15 9.13 -13.94
C ILE A 381 -4.76 8.98 -13.33
N ILE A 382 -4.03 10.08 -13.24
CA ILE A 382 -2.74 10.17 -12.55
C ILE A 382 -2.87 11.25 -11.49
N GLN A 383 -2.64 10.89 -10.24
CA GLN A 383 -2.72 11.79 -9.10
C GLN A 383 -1.40 11.84 -8.35
N VAL A 384 -1.03 13.03 -7.88
CA VAL A 384 0.01 13.25 -6.87
C VAL A 384 -0.55 14.11 -5.73
N VAL A 385 0.11 14.06 -4.58
CA VAL A 385 -0.19 14.88 -3.41
C VAL A 385 0.79 16.06 -3.31
N GLN A 386 0.43 17.13 -2.60
CA GLN A 386 1.28 18.32 -2.45
C GLN A 386 2.60 18.03 -1.71
N ASP A 387 2.55 17.39 -0.54
CA ASP A 387 3.72 17.16 0.32
C ASP A 387 4.11 15.67 0.40
N GLU A 388 4.15 14.99 -0.75
CA GLU A 388 4.56 13.59 -0.93
C GLU A 388 5.79 13.18 -0.09
N GLY A 389 6.81 14.05 -0.06
CA GLY A 389 8.07 13.85 0.63
C GLY A 389 7.93 13.73 2.15
N LEU A 390 6.80 14.11 2.75
CA LEU A 390 6.51 13.87 4.17
C LEU A 390 6.60 12.39 4.53
N LEU A 391 6.32 11.49 3.57
CA LEU A 391 6.54 10.05 3.69
C LEU A 391 7.91 9.72 4.30
N LYS A 392 8.94 10.45 3.86
CA LYS A 392 10.32 10.24 4.29
C LYS A 392 10.79 11.32 5.27
N SER A 393 10.39 12.60 5.11
CA SER A 393 10.90 13.71 5.93
C SER A 393 10.33 13.74 7.36
N LEU A 394 9.15 13.14 7.61
CA LEU A 394 8.50 13.15 8.93
C LEU A 394 9.37 12.56 10.06
N VAL A 395 10.15 11.51 9.78
CA VAL A 395 11.07 10.92 10.77
C VAL A 395 12.05 11.97 11.30
N ARG A 396 12.50 12.89 10.44
CA ARG A 396 13.42 13.99 10.82
C ARG A 396 12.71 15.07 11.60
N LYS A 397 11.45 15.36 11.28
CA LYS A 397 10.63 16.31 12.07
C LYS A 397 10.47 15.86 13.54
N LYS A 398 10.58 14.54 13.82
CA LYS A 398 10.42 13.94 15.16
C LYS A 398 11.73 13.73 15.95
N GLN A 399 12.88 13.58 15.29
CA GLN A 399 14.16 13.23 15.95
C GLN A 399 15.26 14.26 15.65
N SER A 400 15.58 15.11 16.62
CA SER A 400 16.64 16.14 16.49
C SER A 400 18.01 15.56 16.11
N ASN A 401 18.34 14.36 16.62
CA ASN A 401 19.62 13.71 16.32
C ASN A 401 19.70 13.23 14.86
N ALA A 402 18.59 12.76 14.27
CA ALA A 402 18.58 12.26 12.89
C ALA A 402 18.69 13.41 11.88
N GLU A 403 18.11 14.57 12.19
CA GLU A 403 18.27 15.79 11.39
C GLU A 403 19.73 16.26 11.39
N ASN A 404 20.34 16.37 12.57
CA ASN A 404 21.74 16.80 12.70
C ASN A 404 22.72 15.85 12.01
N ASP A 405 22.49 14.53 12.13
CA ASP A 405 23.28 13.50 11.46
C ASP A 405 23.18 13.62 9.93
N PHE A 406 21.97 13.81 9.41
CA PHE A 406 21.75 14.01 7.97
C PHE A 406 22.40 15.29 7.44
N LEU A 407 22.31 16.40 8.17
CA LEU A 407 22.93 17.66 7.75
C LEU A 407 24.46 17.56 7.68
N LYS A 408 25.09 16.76 8.55
CA LYS A 408 26.54 16.51 8.53
C LYS A 408 26.96 15.61 7.38
N ASN A 409 26.14 14.61 7.07
CA ASN A 409 26.42 13.56 6.08
C ASN A 409 25.48 13.66 4.87
N PHE A 410 25.19 14.89 4.43
CA PHE A 410 24.15 15.15 3.42
C PHE A 410 24.40 14.40 2.12
N GLU A 411 25.63 14.42 1.60
CA GLU A 411 25.98 13.75 0.34
C GLU A 411 25.93 12.22 0.44
N GLU A 412 26.24 11.66 1.61
CA GLU A 412 26.23 10.21 1.85
C GLU A 412 24.81 9.66 2.03
N TYR A 413 23.96 10.39 2.77
CA TYR A 413 22.62 9.89 3.11
C TYR A 413 21.53 10.34 2.16
N LEU A 414 21.78 11.34 1.30
CA LEU A 414 20.79 11.79 0.32
C LEU A 414 20.45 10.68 -0.70
N PRO A 415 21.39 10.03 -1.41
CA PRO A 415 20.98 9.09 -2.45
C PRO A 415 20.30 7.79 -1.96
N PRO A 416 20.65 7.18 -0.80
CA PRO A 416 19.84 6.11 -0.21
C PRO A 416 18.44 6.59 0.16
N LEU A 417 18.31 7.85 0.59
CA LEU A 417 17.02 8.45 0.92
C LEU A 417 16.16 8.68 -0.33
N LEU A 418 16.77 9.10 -1.44
CA LEU A 418 16.07 9.28 -2.72
C LEU A 418 15.72 7.93 -3.38
N GLU A 419 16.36 6.83 -2.97
CA GLU A 419 16.31 5.52 -3.64
C GLU A 419 17.04 5.52 -5.00
N TYR A 420 18.06 6.37 -5.18
CA TYR A 420 18.79 6.51 -6.45
C TYR A 420 20.12 5.74 -6.49
N GLU A 421 20.53 5.12 -5.38
CA GLU A 421 21.70 4.23 -5.29
C GLU A 421 21.82 3.25 -6.47
N PRO A 422 20.74 2.59 -6.93
CA PRO A 422 20.86 1.62 -8.03
C PRO A 422 20.99 2.26 -9.43
N THR A 423 20.82 3.58 -9.54
CA THR A 423 20.56 4.28 -10.81
C THR A 423 21.60 5.35 -11.15
N ILE A 424 22.23 5.98 -10.16
CA ILE A 424 23.18 7.09 -10.38
C ILE A 424 24.62 6.66 -10.10
N PHE A 425 25.54 7.10 -10.96
CA PHE A 425 26.98 6.86 -10.84
C PHE A 425 27.73 8.00 -10.12
N ASN A 426 27.23 9.24 -10.21
CA ASN A 426 27.87 10.44 -9.66
C ASN A 426 27.00 11.12 -8.59
N MET A 427 27.11 10.64 -7.35
CA MET A 427 26.32 11.12 -6.21
C MET A 427 26.64 12.56 -5.81
N SER A 428 27.88 13.01 -6.01
CA SER A 428 28.29 14.38 -5.68
C SER A 428 27.65 15.42 -6.60
N VAL A 429 27.54 15.14 -7.91
CA VAL A 429 26.85 16.04 -8.86
C VAL A 429 25.36 16.13 -8.53
N LEU A 430 24.72 15.00 -8.19
CA LEU A 430 23.33 14.95 -7.75
C LEU A 430 23.12 15.82 -6.50
N ALA A 431 23.91 15.58 -5.45
CA ALA A 431 23.77 16.29 -4.19
C ALA A 431 24.06 17.79 -4.33
N GLY A 432 25.09 18.16 -5.10
CA GLY A 432 25.45 19.55 -5.40
C GLY A 432 24.32 20.28 -6.13
N SER A 433 23.79 19.68 -7.21
CA SER A 433 22.69 20.27 -8.00
C SER A 433 21.43 20.48 -7.16
N ILE A 434 21.08 19.50 -6.32
CA ILE A 434 19.94 19.59 -5.40
C ILE A 434 20.16 20.69 -4.35
N LYS A 435 21.36 20.75 -3.76
CA LYS A 435 21.74 21.77 -2.79
C LYS A 435 21.62 23.18 -3.37
N ASP A 436 22.08 23.38 -4.59
CA ASP A 436 22.03 24.69 -5.24
C ASP A 436 20.59 25.10 -5.58
N PHE A 437 19.79 24.19 -6.13
CA PHE A 437 18.41 24.50 -6.55
C PHE A 437 17.45 24.65 -5.36
N TYR A 438 17.35 23.66 -4.47
CA TYR A 438 16.36 23.65 -3.38
C TYR A 438 16.81 24.44 -2.16
N PHE A 439 18.12 24.44 -1.86
CA PHE A 439 18.65 25.04 -0.64
C PHE A 439 19.44 26.33 -0.90
N LYS A 440 19.52 26.79 -2.15
CA LYS A 440 20.26 28.00 -2.53
C LYS A 440 21.70 27.98 -2.02
N GLY A 441 22.33 26.80 -2.03
CA GLY A 441 23.68 26.56 -1.54
C GLY A 441 23.81 26.36 -0.02
N ASN A 442 22.75 26.53 0.78
CA ASN A 442 22.81 26.38 2.24
C ASN A 442 21.71 25.45 2.78
N ILE A 443 22.08 24.18 3.00
CA ILE A 443 21.18 23.13 3.47
C ILE A 443 20.55 23.37 4.85
N MET A 444 21.10 24.28 5.67
CA MET A 444 20.54 24.57 7.00
C MET A 444 19.30 25.45 6.94
N LEU A 445 19.15 26.26 5.89
CA LEU A 445 18.03 27.21 5.77
C LEU A 445 16.78 26.49 5.29
N ASN A 446 15.68 26.65 6.03
CA ASN A 446 14.38 26.04 5.73
C ASN A 446 14.45 24.54 5.43
N PHE A 447 15.36 23.84 6.12
CA PHE A 447 15.71 22.46 5.80
C PHE A 447 14.48 21.55 5.68
N LYS A 448 13.55 21.64 6.64
CA LYS A 448 12.36 20.76 6.71
C LYS A 448 11.40 20.91 5.53
N SER A 449 11.14 22.12 5.05
CA SER A 449 10.30 22.32 3.86
C SER A 449 11.06 21.89 2.61
N ASN A 450 12.29 22.36 2.46
CA ASN A 450 13.07 22.13 1.26
C ASN A 450 13.38 20.64 1.05
N ILE A 451 13.75 19.90 2.10
CA ILE A 451 13.94 18.45 1.99
C ILE A 451 12.64 17.71 1.67
N THR A 452 11.49 18.23 2.13
CA THR A 452 10.18 17.66 1.77
C THR A 452 9.94 17.84 0.28
N ASP A 453 10.19 19.02 -0.29
CA ASP A 453 10.06 19.26 -1.73
C ASP A 453 11.01 18.40 -2.56
N VAL A 454 12.28 18.29 -2.16
CA VAL A 454 13.27 17.40 -2.81
C VAL A 454 12.75 15.98 -2.86
N LEU A 455 12.23 15.47 -1.73
CA LEU A 455 11.74 14.10 -1.64
C LEU A 455 10.43 13.91 -2.40
N SER A 456 9.53 14.89 -2.38
CA SER A 456 8.31 14.87 -3.18
C SER A 456 8.65 14.70 -4.66
N ASP A 457 9.60 15.50 -5.17
CA ASP A 457 9.94 15.47 -6.57
C ASP A 457 10.73 14.24 -6.97
N ALA A 458 11.86 13.99 -6.31
CA ALA A 458 12.79 12.95 -6.70
C ALA A 458 12.15 11.56 -6.65
N VAL A 459 11.36 11.30 -5.59
CA VAL A 459 10.84 9.95 -5.31
C VAL A 459 9.53 9.71 -6.05
N LEU A 460 8.66 10.71 -6.18
CA LEU A 460 7.29 10.53 -6.69
C LEU A 460 6.95 11.44 -7.88
N ILE A 461 6.96 12.77 -7.72
CA ILE A 461 6.36 13.68 -8.71
C ILE A 461 7.12 13.65 -10.04
N TRP A 462 8.45 13.74 -10.03
CA TRP A 462 9.24 13.72 -11.27
C TRP A 462 9.06 12.43 -12.08
N PRO A 463 9.23 11.21 -11.53
CA PRO A 463 9.03 9.99 -12.31
C PRO A 463 7.58 9.80 -12.78
N ILE A 464 6.59 10.34 -12.07
CA ILE A 464 5.18 10.35 -12.50
C ILE A 464 5.00 11.30 -13.68
N TYR A 465 5.49 12.53 -13.56
CA TYR A 465 5.42 13.53 -14.62
C TYR A 465 6.17 13.08 -15.87
N GLN A 466 7.37 12.51 -15.71
CA GLN A 466 8.14 11.94 -16.81
C GLN A 466 7.37 10.83 -17.54
N ALA A 467 6.73 9.93 -16.80
CA ALA A 467 5.92 8.86 -17.39
C ALA A 467 4.73 9.42 -18.17
N LEU A 468 4.01 10.38 -17.58
CA LEU A 468 2.93 11.12 -18.25
C LEU A 468 3.41 11.70 -19.57
N GLN A 469 4.51 12.45 -19.59
CA GLN A 469 5.04 13.08 -20.82
C GLN A 469 5.31 12.07 -21.94
N TYR A 470 5.93 10.92 -21.63
CA TYR A 470 6.16 9.89 -22.65
C TYR A 470 4.88 9.24 -23.14
N GLN A 471 3.90 9.00 -22.26
CA GLN A 471 2.62 8.43 -22.66
C GLN A 471 1.81 9.41 -23.55
N LEU A 472 1.78 10.70 -23.22
CA LEU A 472 1.10 11.71 -24.04
C LEU A 472 1.71 11.81 -25.44
N LYS A 473 3.04 11.69 -25.55
CA LYS A 473 3.76 11.74 -26.83
C LYS A 473 3.48 10.52 -27.74
N LYS A 474 3.04 9.40 -27.18
CA LYS A 474 2.98 8.10 -27.88
C LYS A 474 1.59 7.47 -27.94
N GLY A 475 0.69 7.79 -27.01
CA GLY A 475 -0.68 7.29 -26.93
C GLY A 475 -1.71 8.39 -27.16
N ASN A 476 -2.97 7.98 -27.41
CA ASN A 476 -4.10 8.85 -27.74
C ASN A 476 -5.26 8.75 -26.74
N SER A 477 -5.24 7.81 -25.79
CA SER A 477 -6.33 7.61 -24.80
C SER A 477 -6.28 8.61 -23.66
N SER A 478 -7.41 9.20 -23.28
CA SER A 478 -7.44 10.32 -22.32
C SER A 478 -6.68 10.10 -21.02
N ILE A 479 -5.88 11.10 -20.61
CA ILE A 479 -5.12 11.08 -19.37
C ILE A 479 -5.48 12.32 -18.55
N TYR A 480 -5.96 12.11 -17.33
CA TYR A 480 -6.37 13.17 -16.42
C TYR A 480 -5.33 13.30 -15.30
N LEU A 481 -4.64 14.44 -15.22
CA LEU A 481 -3.69 14.73 -14.15
C LEU A 481 -4.39 15.46 -13.00
N SER A 482 -4.12 15.07 -11.75
CA SER A 482 -4.50 15.82 -10.55
C SER A 482 -3.35 16.11 -9.59
N PHE A 483 -3.53 17.23 -8.89
CA PHE A 483 -2.71 17.65 -7.76
C PHE A 483 -3.59 17.76 -6.51
N PHE A 484 -3.45 16.80 -5.59
CA PHE A 484 -4.21 16.76 -4.36
C PHE A 484 -3.55 17.62 -3.27
N ALA A 485 -4.28 18.61 -2.77
CA ALA A 485 -3.76 19.63 -1.88
C ALA A 485 -4.78 20.09 -0.82
N TYR A 486 -5.77 19.24 -0.53
CA TYR A 486 -6.77 19.48 0.50
C TYR A 486 -6.27 19.00 1.86
N GLU A 487 -6.22 19.92 2.83
CA GLU A 487 -5.87 19.63 4.22
C GLU A 487 -7.15 19.34 5.01
N GLY A 488 -7.50 18.06 5.16
CA GLY A 488 -8.66 17.65 5.94
C GLY A 488 -8.36 17.25 7.38
N THR A 489 -9.39 16.75 8.07
CA THR A 489 -9.30 16.45 9.50
C THR A 489 -8.24 15.40 9.85
N PHE A 490 -8.05 14.40 8.99
CA PHE A 490 -7.14 13.28 9.24
C PHE A 490 -5.93 13.34 8.32
N SER A 491 -4.75 13.07 8.87
CA SER A 491 -3.52 12.94 8.08
C SER A 491 -2.62 11.80 8.56
N TYR A 492 -1.88 11.18 7.64
CA TYR A 492 -0.83 10.21 7.93
C TYR A 492 0.30 10.78 8.79
N THR A 493 0.41 12.10 8.88
CA THR A 493 1.32 12.78 9.82
C THR A 493 1.00 12.42 11.29
N PHE A 494 -0.24 12.00 11.58
CA PHE A 494 -0.71 11.63 12.93
C PHE A 494 -0.10 10.33 13.46
N SER A 495 0.65 9.61 12.62
CA SER A 495 1.44 8.43 13.00
C SER A 495 2.42 8.67 14.18
N SER A 496 2.61 9.92 14.65
CA SER A 496 3.33 10.29 15.88
C SER A 496 2.59 9.95 17.18
N GLY A 497 1.32 9.54 17.10
CA GLY A 497 0.45 9.47 18.28
C GLY A 497 -0.12 10.83 18.72
N ILE A 498 0.25 11.92 18.03
CA ILE A 498 -0.30 13.26 18.23
C ILE A 498 -0.83 13.74 16.87
N PRO A 499 -2.09 14.22 16.79
CA PRO A 499 -2.70 14.71 15.55
C PRO A 499 -2.16 16.09 15.17
N ILE A 500 -0.91 16.13 14.70
CA ILE A 500 -0.25 17.34 14.19
C ILE A 500 -0.20 17.25 12.67
N HIS A 501 -0.74 18.27 12.00
CA HIS A 501 -0.60 18.47 10.57
C HIS A 501 0.78 19.06 10.24
N TYR A 502 1.53 18.37 9.39
CA TYR A 502 2.85 18.81 8.93
C TYR A 502 2.85 19.20 7.44
N GLY A 503 1.67 19.20 6.81
CA GLY A 503 1.41 19.29 5.38
C GLY A 503 0.52 18.12 4.92
N ILE A 504 0.18 18.08 3.63
CA ILE A 504 -0.67 17.05 3.04
C ILE A 504 0.22 15.87 2.61
N SER A 505 0.25 14.81 3.41
CA SER A 505 1.20 13.71 3.29
C SER A 505 0.81 12.68 2.23
N HIS A 506 1.80 11.95 1.72
CA HIS A 506 1.60 10.75 0.89
C HIS A 506 0.53 9.82 1.49
N GLY A 507 -0.52 9.57 0.71
CA GLY A 507 -1.66 8.72 1.08
C GLY A 507 -2.84 9.45 1.73
N ASP A 508 -2.73 10.73 2.09
CA ASP A 508 -3.86 11.48 2.68
C ASP A 508 -5.06 11.55 1.72
N ASP A 509 -4.81 11.59 0.41
CA ASP A 509 -5.80 11.55 -0.65
C ASP A 509 -6.67 10.28 -0.64
N LEU A 510 -6.08 9.13 -0.32
CA LEU A 510 -6.82 7.88 -0.22
C LEU A 510 -7.88 7.91 0.89
N ASN A 511 -7.69 8.74 1.91
CA ASN A 511 -8.65 8.84 3.01
C ASN A 511 -10.03 9.35 2.55
N TYR A 512 -10.12 9.94 1.36
CA TYR A 512 -11.38 10.45 0.78
C TYR A 512 -12.02 9.46 -0.19
N LEU A 513 -11.36 8.32 -0.46
CA LEU A 513 -11.94 7.17 -1.18
C LEU A 513 -12.22 5.99 -0.24
N PHE A 514 -11.44 5.87 0.84
CA PHE A 514 -11.58 4.85 1.86
C PHE A 514 -11.41 5.49 3.24
N PRO A 515 -12.22 5.17 4.27
CA PRO A 515 -12.10 5.73 5.61
C PRO A 515 -10.86 5.22 6.40
N ILE A 516 -9.69 5.17 5.78
CA ILE A 516 -8.48 4.53 6.33
C ILE A 516 -8.06 5.17 7.65
N LEU A 517 -7.86 6.49 7.64
CA LEU A 517 -7.39 7.24 8.79
C LEU A 517 -8.52 7.45 9.79
N ASN A 518 -9.75 7.64 9.33
CA ASN A 518 -10.94 7.67 10.17
C ASN A 518 -11.06 6.41 11.02
N ASN A 519 -10.95 5.23 10.42
CA ASN A 519 -11.04 3.96 11.13
C ASN A 519 -9.84 3.73 12.04
N LYS A 520 -8.64 4.12 11.59
CA LYS A 520 -7.42 3.99 12.40
C LYS A 520 -7.43 4.89 13.64
N HIS A 521 -8.03 6.08 13.54
CA HIS A 521 -8.05 7.10 14.59
C HIS A 521 -9.45 7.27 15.22
N GLN A 522 -10.32 6.27 15.09
CA GLN A 522 -11.70 6.30 15.61
C GLN A 522 -11.76 6.62 17.12
N ASP A 523 -10.75 6.22 17.89
CA ASP A 523 -10.67 6.45 19.34
C ASP A 523 -10.26 7.88 19.72
N GLN A 524 -9.85 8.70 18.74
CA GLN A 524 -9.39 10.09 18.97
C GLN A 524 -10.54 11.11 19.01
N LEU A 525 -11.80 10.67 18.92
CA LEU A 525 -12.99 11.54 18.89
C LEU A 525 -12.95 12.62 17.78
N LEU A 526 -12.20 12.36 16.71
CA LEU A 526 -12.19 13.17 15.50
C LEU A 526 -13.29 12.69 14.55
N HIS A 527 -13.91 13.63 13.84
CA HIS A 527 -14.97 13.35 12.87
C HIS A 527 -14.74 14.19 11.62
N ASN A 528 -15.21 13.67 10.48
CA ASN A 528 -15.19 14.41 9.23
C ASN A 528 -16.01 15.71 9.38
N THR A 529 -15.40 16.82 8.99
CA THR A 529 -16.07 18.11 8.83
C THR A 529 -16.97 18.11 7.60
N GLU A 530 -17.77 19.17 7.43
CA GLU A 530 -18.56 19.36 6.21
C GLU A 530 -17.67 19.43 4.96
N ASN A 531 -16.49 20.05 5.07
CA ASN A 531 -15.50 20.10 3.99
C ASN A 531 -14.94 18.71 3.65
N ASP A 532 -14.66 17.89 4.66
CA ASP A 532 -14.19 16.51 4.43
C ASP A 532 -15.26 15.68 3.74
N ILE A 533 -16.52 15.83 4.16
CA ILE A 533 -17.67 15.17 3.52
C ILE A 533 -17.83 15.64 2.07
N ALA A 534 -17.66 16.94 1.80
CA ALA A 534 -17.67 17.47 0.44
C ALA A 534 -16.56 16.85 -0.42
N MET A 535 -15.32 16.79 0.09
CA MET A 535 -14.21 16.16 -0.62
C MET A 535 -14.43 14.66 -0.87
N ILE A 536 -14.94 13.91 0.12
CA ILE A 536 -15.33 12.50 -0.04
C ILE A 536 -16.33 12.35 -1.18
N ASN A 537 -17.37 13.19 -1.21
CA ASN A 537 -18.40 13.12 -2.25
C ASN A 537 -17.83 13.43 -3.64
N ILE A 538 -17.01 14.48 -3.76
CA ILE A 538 -16.37 14.89 -5.02
C ILE A 538 -15.47 13.77 -5.55
N MET A 539 -14.57 13.24 -4.72
CA MET A 539 -13.61 12.22 -5.15
C MET A 539 -14.31 10.89 -5.46
N THR A 540 -15.22 10.41 -4.62
CA THR A 540 -15.92 9.15 -4.90
C THR A 540 -16.76 9.25 -6.18
N GLU A 541 -17.45 10.36 -6.42
CA GLU A 541 -18.23 10.56 -7.64
C GLU A 541 -17.33 10.61 -8.89
N MET A 542 -16.24 11.38 -8.86
CA MET A 542 -15.29 11.47 -9.98
C MET A 542 -14.64 10.13 -10.31
N TRP A 543 -14.14 9.41 -9.31
CA TRP A 543 -13.43 8.13 -9.52
C TRP A 543 -14.38 7.05 -10.04
N THR A 544 -15.60 7.00 -9.52
CA THR A 544 -16.59 6.02 -9.96
C THR A 544 -17.15 6.36 -11.34
N ASN A 545 -17.34 7.64 -11.68
CA ASN A 545 -17.72 8.06 -13.03
C ASN A 545 -16.61 7.76 -14.04
N PHE A 546 -15.34 7.96 -13.68
CA PHE A 546 -14.22 7.50 -14.50
C PHE A 546 -14.24 5.99 -14.69
N ALA A 547 -14.52 5.21 -13.64
CA ALA A 547 -14.62 3.75 -13.78
C ALA A 547 -15.78 3.30 -14.70
N LYS A 548 -16.91 4.01 -14.66
CA LYS A 548 -18.09 3.72 -15.49
C LYS A 548 -17.91 4.14 -16.93
N GLU A 549 -17.37 5.33 -17.15
CA GLU A 549 -17.48 6.05 -18.44
C GLU A 549 -16.12 6.37 -19.05
N GLY A 550 -15.06 6.47 -18.25
CA GLY A 550 -13.74 6.96 -18.67
C GLY A 550 -13.56 8.47 -18.58
N VAL A 551 -14.51 9.17 -17.96
CA VAL A 551 -14.46 10.62 -17.73
C VAL A 551 -14.71 10.90 -16.25
N PRO A 552 -13.77 11.53 -15.52
CA PRO A 552 -13.97 11.89 -14.13
C PRO A 552 -14.81 13.17 -14.04
N ARG A 553 -16.06 13.03 -13.57
CA ARG A 553 -16.99 14.16 -13.38
C ARG A 553 -17.70 14.03 -12.03
N ALA A 554 -18.02 15.17 -11.43
CA ALA A 554 -18.86 15.25 -10.23
C ALA A 554 -19.81 16.44 -10.30
N TRP A 555 -20.88 16.38 -9.51
CA TRP A 555 -21.90 17.42 -9.48
C TRP A 555 -21.33 18.79 -9.05
N GLN A 556 -21.64 19.83 -9.82
CA GLN A 556 -21.20 21.22 -9.58
C GLN A 556 -19.67 21.43 -9.54
N ILE A 557 -18.90 20.49 -10.06
CA ILE A 557 -17.45 20.64 -10.21
C ILE A 557 -17.12 20.98 -11.66
N PRO A 558 -16.13 21.85 -11.95
CA PRO A 558 -15.66 22.10 -13.31
C PRO A 558 -15.30 20.80 -14.03
N ALA A 559 -15.43 20.80 -15.35
CA ALA A 559 -14.98 19.66 -16.16
C ALA A 559 -13.49 19.41 -15.91
N TRP A 560 -13.10 18.15 -15.73
CA TRP A 560 -11.70 17.77 -15.67
C TRP A 560 -11.18 17.59 -17.09
N PRO A 561 -10.32 18.50 -17.59
CA PRO A 561 -9.84 18.43 -18.96
C PRO A 561 -8.90 17.23 -19.18
N ASP A 562 -8.89 16.72 -20.41
CA ASP A 562 -7.84 15.81 -20.85
C ASP A 562 -6.53 16.60 -20.87
N TYR A 563 -5.50 16.09 -20.18
CA TYR A 563 -4.24 16.80 -20.05
C TYR A 563 -3.57 17.04 -21.41
N ARG A 564 -3.86 16.23 -22.45
CA ARG A 564 -3.32 16.44 -23.80
C ARG A 564 -3.72 17.76 -24.45
N ASP A 565 -4.91 18.29 -24.14
CA ASP A 565 -5.48 19.38 -24.93
C ASP A 565 -4.75 20.70 -24.66
N HIS A 566 -4.56 21.03 -23.38
CA HIS A 566 -4.00 22.31 -22.96
C HIS A 566 -2.97 22.18 -21.81
N HIS A 567 -2.56 20.96 -21.45
CA HIS A 567 -1.73 20.68 -20.27
C HIS A 567 -2.36 21.19 -18.96
N GLU A 568 -3.69 21.15 -18.91
CA GLU A 568 -4.48 21.53 -17.74
C GLU A 568 -4.63 20.35 -16.79
N PHE A 569 -4.48 20.59 -15.49
CA PHE A 569 -4.65 19.59 -14.44
C PHE A 569 -5.63 20.08 -13.37
N MET A 570 -6.23 19.14 -12.65
CA MET A 570 -7.19 19.44 -11.60
C MET A 570 -6.51 19.50 -10.24
N ARG A 571 -6.61 20.65 -9.56
CA ARG A 571 -6.19 20.79 -8.16
C ARG A 571 -7.37 20.53 -7.25
N PHE A 572 -7.18 19.62 -6.30
CA PHE A 572 -8.15 19.31 -5.26
C PHE A 572 -7.76 20.05 -3.97
N GLY A 573 -8.54 21.05 -3.60
CA GLY A 573 -8.38 21.78 -2.35
C GLY A 573 -7.51 23.03 -2.42
N ILE A 574 -7.88 24.01 -1.61
CA ILE A 574 -7.12 25.21 -1.30
C ILE A 574 -7.04 25.28 0.22
N ASP A 575 -5.93 24.80 0.77
CA ASP A 575 -5.76 24.54 2.21
C ASP A 575 -6.91 23.66 2.74
N ILE A 576 -7.67 24.15 3.71
CA ILE A 576 -8.83 23.46 4.31
C ILE A 576 -10.12 23.58 3.49
N SER A 577 -10.12 24.35 2.39
CA SER A 577 -11.31 24.51 1.52
C SER A 577 -11.38 23.35 0.53
N PRO A 578 -12.54 22.70 0.34
CA PRO A 578 -12.71 21.61 -0.63
C PRO A 578 -12.85 22.10 -2.08
N ASP A 579 -12.55 23.38 -2.33
CA ASP A 579 -12.64 23.98 -3.67
C ASP A 579 -11.74 23.27 -4.68
N ILE A 580 -12.29 23.07 -5.88
CA ILE A 580 -11.62 22.41 -7.00
C ILE A 580 -11.35 23.43 -8.09
N VAL A 581 -10.10 23.51 -8.56
CA VAL A 581 -9.70 24.46 -9.59
C VAL A 581 -8.90 23.76 -10.70
N VAL A 582 -9.09 24.22 -11.93
CA VAL A 582 -8.28 23.80 -13.09
C VAL A 582 -7.10 24.75 -13.21
N GLN A 583 -5.90 24.20 -13.37
CA GLN A 583 -4.65 24.95 -13.42
C GLN A 583 -3.77 24.49 -14.59
N THR A 584 -2.85 25.36 -15.01
CA THR A 584 -1.79 25.07 -15.99
C THR A 584 -0.42 25.08 -15.28
N ASP A 585 0.66 24.79 -16.04
CA ASP A 585 2.04 24.95 -15.57
C ASP A 585 2.39 24.09 -14.34
N PHE A 586 2.08 22.79 -14.43
CA PHE A 586 2.30 21.82 -13.35
C PHE A 586 3.75 21.82 -12.85
N LEU A 587 4.00 22.50 -11.72
CA LEU A 587 5.30 22.59 -11.04
C LEU A 587 6.48 22.90 -11.99
N SER A 588 6.26 23.77 -12.99
CA SER A 588 7.15 23.96 -14.16
C SER A 588 8.64 24.12 -13.80
N ASN A 589 8.98 25.04 -12.89
CA ASN A 589 10.37 25.27 -12.47
C ASN A 589 11.04 24.01 -11.88
N ARG A 590 10.28 23.22 -11.10
CA ARG A 590 10.79 21.99 -10.46
C ARG A 590 10.94 20.89 -11.52
N MET A 591 9.96 20.71 -12.40
CA MET A 591 10.01 19.69 -13.44
C MET A 591 11.12 19.97 -14.47
N GLU A 592 11.35 21.23 -14.85
CA GLU A 592 12.46 21.62 -15.73
C GLU A 592 13.83 21.34 -15.10
N PHE A 593 13.98 21.57 -13.78
CA PHE A 593 15.20 21.22 -13.05
C PHE A 593 15.49 19.72 -13.14
N TRP A 594 14.50 18.87 -12.85
CA TRP A 594 14.68 17.42 -12.89
C TRP A 594 14.91 16.88 -14.30
N GLU A 595 14.30 17.50 -15.31
CA GLU A 595 14.56 17.16 -16.72
C GLU A 595 16.03 17.38 -17.08
N LYS A 596 16.57 18.57 -16.78
CA LYS A 596 17.97 18.92 -17.04
C LYS A 596 18.93 18.04 -16.25
N LEU A 597 18.65 17.85 -14.96
CA LEU A 597 19.48 17.01 -14.09
C LEU A 597 19.53 15.56 -14.59
N SER A 598 18.37 14.99 -14.94
CA SER A 598 18.28 13.62 -15.47
C SER A 598 19.03 13.46 -16.80
N ALA A 599 18.93 14.45 -17.69
CA ALA A 599 19.64 14.43 -18.97
C ALA A 599 21.17 14.43 -18.76
N ASN A 600 21.69 15.31 -17.89
CA ASN A 600 23.12 15.38 -17.59
C ASN A 600 23.64 14.06 -17.00
N MET A 601 22.91 13.47 -16.04
CA MET A 601 23.31 12.20 -15.43
C MET A 601 23.30 11.03 -16.42
N SER A 602 22.39 11.04 -17.41
CA SER A 602 22.36 10.02 -18.47
C SER A 602 23.52 10.15 -19.47
N ALA A 603 23.98 11.37 -19.74
CA ALA A 603 25.11 11.62 -20.63
C ALA A 603 26.44 11.14 -20.02
N GLU A 604 26.65 11.36 -18.71
CA GLU A 604 27.84 10.87 -18.00
C GLU A 604 27.87 9.33 -17.87
N SER A 605 26.71 8.68 -17.80
CA SER A 605 26.63 7.21 -17.70
C SER A 605 27.15 6.46 -18.93
N ILE A 606 27.17 7.12 -20.09
CA ILE A 606 27.72 6.56 -21.34
C ILE A 606 29.26 6.61 -21.34
N GLU A 607 29.87 7.51 -20.57
CA GLU A 607 31.34 7.66 -20.50
C GLU A 607 32.00 6.80 -19.41
N HIS A 608 31.23 6.30 -18.43
CA HIS A 608 31.76 5.65 -17.22
C HIS A 608 31.30 4.19 -17.01
N ASP A 609 31.16 3.41 -18.08
CA ASP A 609 30.80 1.98 -18.05
C ASP A 609 31.85 1.03 -17.38
N SER A 610 32.72 1.58 -16.52
CA SER A 610 33.68 0.86 -15.68
C SER A 610 33.39 1.16 -14.19
N PHE A 611 32.65 0.28 -13.52
CA PHE A 611 32.49 0.36 -12.06
C PHE A 611 33.75 -0.17 -11.35
N PRO A 612 34.27 0.52 -10.32
CA PRO A 612 35.34 0.01 -9.47
C PRO A 612 34.83 -1.10 -8.55
N LEU A 613 35.60 -2.19 -8.48
CA LEU A 613 35.31 -3.44 -7.77
C LEU A 613 35.54 -3.40 -6.24
N ASN A 614 35.59 -2.22 -5.62
CA ASN A 614 36.02 -2.15 -4.22
C ASN A 614 34.86 -1.79 -3.27
N PRO A 615 34.56 -2.64 -2.26
CA PRO A 615 33.77 -2.20 -1.12
C PRO A 615 34.50 -1.07 -0.37
N PRO A 616 33.77 -0.15 0.29
CA PRO A 616 34.38 0.89 1.10
C PRO A 616 35.23 0.27 2.23
N PRO A 617 36.33 0.92 2.64
CA PRO A 617 37.25 0.35 3.62
C PRO A 617 36.59 0.13 4.98
N ASN A 618 36.84 -1.05 5.53
CA ASN A 618 36.45 -1.55 6.84
C ASN A 618 36.43 -0.49 7.94
N THR A 619 35.24 -0.25 8.52
CA THR A 619 35.16 0.19 9.92
C THR A 619 35.35 -1.05 10.80
N PRO A 620 36.36 -1.09 11.68
CA PRO A 620 36.67 -2.29 12.45
C PRO A 620 35.57 -2.63 13.46
N PRO A 621 35.28 -3.91 13.69
CA PRO A 621 34.36 -4.34 14.72
C PRO A 621 35.11 -4.48 16.05
N ASP A 622 35.05 -3.48 16.93
CA ASP A 622 35.45 -3.65 18.34
C ASP A 622 34.74 -2.66 19.27
N ALA A 623 33.74 -3.17 20.00
CA ALA A 623 33.51 -2.92 21.44
C ALA A 623 32.21 -3.64 21.89
N ILE A 624 32.18 -4.97 21.78
CA ILE A 624 31.26 -5.79 22.58
C ILE A 624 32.11 -6.78 23.37
N ALA A 625 32.64 -6.32 24.51
CA ALA A 625 33.00 -7.20 25.62
C ALA A 625 33.07 -6.43 26.93
N SER A 626 32.59 -7.08 27.99
CA SER A 626 32.68 -6.75 29.42
C SER A 626 31.81 -5.61 29.97
N ALA A 627 30.59 -5.97 30.39
CA ALA A 627 30.03 -5.52 31.66
C ALA A 627 28.91 -6.49 32.11
N ASN A 628 29.30 -7.70 32.51
CA ASN A 628 28.51 -8.46 33.47
C ASN A 628 29.24 -8.39 34.82
N VAL A 629 28.45 -8.22 35.88
CA VAL A 629 28.81 -8.14 37.31
C VAL A 629 29.26 -6.74 37.79
N VAL A 630 28.29 -5.89 38.14
CA VAL A 630 27.98 -5.39 39.50
C VAL A 630 26.73 -4.49 39.35
N GLY A 631 25.65 -4.79 40.07
CA GLY A 631 24.47 -3.90 40.11
C GLY A 631 23.09 -4.56 40.18
N LEU A 632 22.98 -5.80 40.67
CA LEU A 632 21.70 -6.33 41.15
C LEU A 632 21.38 -5.67 42.50
N THR A 633 20.79 -4.48 42.47
CA THR A 633 19.93 -3.87 43.51
C THR A 633 19.54 -2.48 43.03
N THR A 634 18.25 -2.27 42.74
CA THR A 634 17.48 -0.99 42.71
C THR A 634 16.40 -0.92 41.63
N HIS A 635 15.71 -2.02 41.29
CA HIS A 635 14.41 -1.97 40.59
C HIS A 635 13.35 -2.79 41.34
N PHE A 636 13.16 -2.42 42.61
CA PHE A 636 12.06 -2.86 43.46
C PHE A 636 11.59 -1.67 44.32
N LEU A 637 11.28 -0.52 43.71
CA LEU A 637 10.74 0.64 44.45
C LEU A 637 10.05 1.74 43.61
N SER A 638 9.60 1.45 42.39
CA SER A 638 8.91 2.45 41.54
C SER A 638 7.49 2.06 41.11
N LEU A 639 6.98 0.92 41.58
CA LEU A 639 5.61 0.44 41.35
C LEU A 639 4.66 0.70 42.53
N ILE A 640 5.03 1.58 43.47
CA ILE A 640 4.20 1.96 44.63
C ILE A 640 4.15 3.49 44.78
N ILE A 641 3.90 4.26 43.70
CA ILE A 641 3.45 5.66 43.79
C ILE A 641 2.52 6.00 42.61
N ILE A 642 1.56 5.15 42.27
CA ILE A 642 0.35 5.52 41.51
C ILE A 642 -0.83 4.68 42.04
N PHE A 643 -1.09 4.78 43.34
CA PHE A 643 -2.30 4.21 43.97
C PHE A 643 -2.57 4.95 45.29
N CYS A 644 -2.68 6.29 45.26
CA CYS A 644 -3.15 7.09 46.40
C CYS A 644 -3.59 8.52 46.01
N PHE A 645 -4.32 8.68 44.90
CA PHE A 645 -5.10 9.89 44.62
C PHE A 645 -6.46 9.55 43.99
N VAL A 646 -7.21 8.68 44.68
CA VAL A 646 -8.69 8.62 44.62
C VAL A 646 -9.14 8.19 46.02
N TYR A 647 -9.39 9.18 46.88
CA TYR A 647 -10.40 9.22 47.95
C TYR A 647 -10.11 10.44 48.85
N LYS A 648 -10.51 11.61 48.35
CA LYS A 648 -11.26 12.59 49.12
C LYS A 648 -12.02 13.51 48.18
#